data_AF-A0A925Y807-F1
#
_entry.id   AF-A0A925Y807-F1
#
_cell.length_a   1.000
_cell.length_b   1.000
_cell.length_c   1.000
_cell.angle_alpha   90.00
_cell.angle_beta   90.00
_cell.angle_gamma   90.00
#
_symmetry.space_group_name_H-M   'P 1'
#
loop_
_entity.id
_entity.type
_entity.pdbx_description
1 polymer ?
#
loop_
_entity_poly.entity_id
_entity_poly.type
_entity_poly.pdbx_seq_one_letter_code
_entity_poly.pdbx_strand_id
1 'polypeptide(L)'
;MKQKHILTVAALAAILATSCEKKSPDLNGKIAELERKANEAVERQKDLELQIETQKLAAERDAIERERMQIEDARIALEQQKGAVADAEAERIRQREIVLANREGKVEQLQNSLQQKESDLSNRSQQLSDKEQEIAGRGAMDFTDDNVQRTPVGDYGMFYDSLSSYGSWFESPTYGYVWQPIVVRDSSWRPYTRGRWVCTDSGWTWISEEPFGWATYHYGRWTLLRGRGWVWVPGSEWAPSWVSWRSSGTRIGWAPLPPETLAYRNNRWDSSVDVTFGIGALWFNFVETRNFSNPIYRHCLPYSQNNIYIDQTVNITNIYVQNRRVICGGPVYRDVCRQIGRPVPYYRLDMDHRGRPGRDSMSMQPRFDGDRLRVSAPNMDVAWNDGLKPNHVKGRLDQETVERPQPLNPEVSEQFRKSRDERRRNADESINELGGRERFNTQRLERLEQNRRQADQEAKLIALKKETEKQPVTGNAQIPSEDIGKGKRNTNGQVSQIPLPEQERTKPADNSRELRKQREELAAQQEELRKQKPAARPGDSPNITSPAVVPQAPADNTRELRKQREELAAQQEELRKQKPATRPGDSPNITPPAVVPQAPADNSRELRRQREELAAQQEQARLQQQERAAREQQARQQQLQETTRGQQQQEAQENARRQQQDEAQKQQLETQQQARQQQLENARRVQQDEARKQQLEAQQQARQQQMEEARREQQREAQQQQQQARQQQMEESRREQQREAQQQQQQARQQQMEESRREQQREAQQQQQQDSSDSDKRRGR
;
A
#
# COMPACT_ATOMS: atom_id res chain seq x y z
N MET A 1 56.18 -4.36 1.62
CA MET A 1 56.95 -3.84 0.46
C MET A 1 55.98 -3.44 -0.64
N LYS A 2 56.23 -2.28 -1.28
CA LYS A 2 55.48 -1.66 -2.40
C LYS A 2 54.22 -0.85 -2.06
N GLN A 3 54.40 0.20 -1.24
CA GLN A 3 54.02 1.54 -1.71
C GLN A 3 54.90 1.85 -2.92
N LYS A 4 54.33 2.00 -4.12
CA LYS A 4 54.90 2.70 -5.30
C LYS A 4 54.09 2.39 -6.57
N HIS A 5 52.78 2.67 -6.60
CA HIS A 5 52.06 2.73 -7.90
C HIS A 5 50.91 3.76 -7.97
N ILE A 6 50.60 4.50 -6.90
CA ILE A 6 49.45 5.44 -6.90
C ILE A 6 49.88 6.91 -7.14
N LEU A 7 51.19 7.21 -7.14
CA LEU A 7 51.69 8.59 -7.30
C LEU A 7 52.06 8.99 -8.73
N THR A 8 51.92 8.12 -9.74
CA THR A 8 52.35 8.40 -11.12
C THR A 8 51.24 8.75 -12.11
N VAL A 9 49.96 8.72 -11.72
CA VAL A 9 48.85 9.05 -12.66
C VAL A 9 48.26 10.45 -12.42
N ALA A 10 48.29 10.96 -11.18
CA ALA A 10 47.77 12.30 -10.87
C ALA A 10 48.72 13.45 -11.28
N ALA A 11 50.03 13.19 -11.42
CA ALA A 11 51.02 14.22 -11.76
C ALA A 11 51.18 14.48 -13.28
N LEU A 12 50.58 13.65 -14.14
CA LEU A 12 50.64 13.83 -15.60
C LEU A 12 49.45 14.60 -16.20
N ALA A 13 48.43 14.91 -15.39
CA ALA A 13 47.27 15.71 -15.84
C ALA A 13 47.48 17.23 -15.71
N ALA A 14 48.56 17.69 -15.06
CA ALA A 14 48.78 19.11 -14.76
C ALA A 14 49.81 19.83 -15.66
N ILE A 15 50.43 19.15 -16.65
CA ILE A 15 51.49 19.76 -17.49
C ILE A 15 51.10 19.99 -18.97
N LEU A 16 49.91 19.60 -19.44
CA LEU A 16 49.52 19.80 -20.84
C LEU A 16 48.50 20.92 -21.08
N ALA A 17 48.61 22.01 -20.32
CA ALA A 17 47.81 23.23 -20.54
C ALA A 17 48.67 24.39 -21.06
N THR A 18 49.57 24.14 -22.00
CA THR A 18 50.09 25.18 -22.90
C THR A 18 50.47 24.56 -24.25
N SER A 19 49.54 24.58 -25.21
CA SER A 19 49.76 24.91 -26.62
C SER A 19 48.58 24.38 -27.45
N CYS A 20 48.13 25.19 -28.41
CA CYS A 20 46.91 24.98 -29.18
C CYS A 20 46.93 23.70 -30.05
N GLU A 21 45.76 23.10 -30.20
CA GLU A 21 44.98 23.04 -31.46
C GLU A 21 44.40 21.64 -31.78
N LYS A 22 43.12 21.65 -32.18
CA LYS A 22 42.24 20.53 -32.64
C LYS A 22 41.51 19.73 -31.54
N LYS A 23 40.31 20.23 -31.19
CA LYS A 23 39.24 19.48 -30.50
C LYS A 23 38.76 18.32 -31.38
N SER A 24 39.11 17.09 -30.99
CA SER A 24 38.52 15.86 -31.53
C SER A 24 37.46 15.33 -30.54
N PRO A 25 36.23 15.03 -30.99
CA PRO A 25 35.17 14.45 -30.14
C PRO A 25 35.48 13.02 -29.64
N ASP A 26 36.50 12.37 -30.21
CA ASP A 26 36.90 11.00 -29.88
C ASP A 26 37.65 10.91 -28.52
N LEU A 27 38.35 11.98 -28.11
CA LEU A 27 39.09 12.00 -26.84
C LEU A 27 38.18 12.19 -25.63
N ASN A 28 37.14 13.04 -25.75
CA ASN A 28 36.17 13.25 -24.67
C ASN A 28 35.29 12.01 -24.43
N GLY A 29 34.96 11.26 -25.50
CA GLY A 29 34.25 9.98 -25.38
C GLY A 29 35.06 8.93 -24.63
N LYS A 30 36.36 8.84 -24.93
CA LYS A 30 37.29 7.92 -24.24
C LYS A 30 37.50 8.29 -22.77
N ILE A 31 37.57 9.57 -22.43
CA ILE A 31 37.67 10.03 -21.03
C ILE A 31 36.41 9.67 -20.25
N ALA A 32 35.21 9.93 -20.79
CA ALA A 32 33.96 9.58 -20.15
C ALA A 32 33.77 8.05 -19.99
N GLU A 33 34.25 7.25 -20.96
CA GLU A 33 34.22 5.79 -20.87
C GLU A 33 35.19 5.26 -19.80
N LEU A 34 36.36 5.87 -19.66
CA LEU A 34 37.33 5.54 -18.62
C LEU A 34 36.82 5.91 -17.23
N GLU A 35 36.17 7.07 -17.08
CA GLU A 35 35.51 7.48 -15.84
C GLU A 35 34.35 6.54 -15.46
N ARG A 36 33.57 6.09 -16.44
CA ARG A 36 32.50 5.11 -16.20
C ARG A 36 33.05 3.76 -15.74
N LYS A 37 34.10 3.25 -16.41
CA LYS A 37 34.76 1.99 -16.02
C LYS A 37 35.45 2.10 -14.66
N ALA A 38 36.00 3.27 -14.32
CA ALA A 38 36.57 3.52 -13.01
C ALA A 38 35.49 3.51 -11.92
N ASN A 39 34.35 4.16 -12.15
CA ASN A 39 33.23 4.17 -11.20
C ASN A 39 32.58 2.79 -11.04
N GLU A 40 32.43 2.03 -12.12
CA GLU A 40 31.94 0.64 -12.09
C GLU A 40 32.89 -0.29 -11.32
N ALA A 41 34.21 -0.09 -11.45
CA ALA A 41 35.21 -0.86 -10.71
C ALA A 41 35.18 -0.54 -9.20
N VAL A 42 34.96 0.73 -8.84
CA VAL A 42 34.82 1.17 -7.44
C VAL A 42 33.55 0.59 -6.80
N GLU A 43 32.42 0.59 -7.51
CA GLU A 43 31.17 0.02 -6.98
C GLU A 43 31.25 -1.51 -6.85
N ARG A 44 31.85 -2.22 -7.82
CA ARG A 44 32.13 -3.66 -7.67
C ARG A 44 33.05 -3.96 -6.49
N GLN A 45 34.02 -3.10 -6.22
CA GLN A 45 34.90 -3.26 -5.07
C GLN A 45 34.12 -3.12 -3.75
N LYS A 46 33.20 -2.15 -3.66
CA LYS A 46 32.32 -1.99 -2.49
C LYS A 46 31.38 -3.18 -2.29
N ASP A 47 30.78 -3.71 -3.37
CA ASP A 47 29.89 -4.86 -3.28
C ASP A 47 30.64 -6.13 -2.84
N LEU A 48 31.86 -6.34 -3.35
CA LEU A 48 32.72 -7.43 -2.92
C LEU A 48 33.16 -7.27 -1.46
N GLU A 49 33.50 -6.05 -1.04
CA GLU A 49 33.83 -5.75 0.37
C GLU A 49 32.62 -6.03 1.27
N LEU A 50 31.41 -5.62 0.87
CA LEU A 50 30.18 -5.88 1.62
C LEU A 50 29.87 -7.38 1.70
N GLN A 51 30.04 -8.14 0.61
CA GLN A 51 29.84 -9.59 0.62
C GLN A 51 30.86 -10.31 1.51
N ILE A 52 32.13 -9.91 1.45
CA ILE A 52 33.19 -10.44 2.31
C ILE A 52 32.89 -10.11 3.78
N GLU A 53 32.42 -8.90 4.07
CA GLU A 53 32.07 -8.48 5.42
C GLU A 53 30.84 -9.25 5.96
N THR A 54 29.83 -9.47 5.12
CA THR A 54 28.65 -10.26 5.48
C THR A 54 28.99 -11.73 5.73
N GLN A 55 29.86 -12.32 4.90
CA GLN A 55 30.35 -13.69 5.09
C GLN A 55 31.22 -13.82 6.34
N LYS A 56 32.07 -12.83 6.64
CA LYS A 56 32.85 -12.79 7.89
C LYS A 56 31.93 -12.73 9.11
N LEU A 57 30.85 -11.96 9.04
CA LEU A 57 29.90 -11.80 10.14
C LEU A 57 29.09 -13.08 10.40
N ALA A 58 28.72 -13.80 9.34
CA ALA A 58 28.11 -15.13 9.46
C ALA A 58 29.09 -16.17 10.03
N ALA A 59 30.33 -16.20 9.52
CA ALA A 59 31.36 -17.13 10.00
C ALA A 59 31.77 -16.86 11.47
N GLU A 60 31.81 -15.59 11.90
CA GLU A 60 32.06 -15.22 13.29
C GLU A 60 30.90 -15.64 14.21
N ARG A 61 29.64 -15.49 13.77
CA ARG A 61 28.47 -16.00 14.52
C ARG A 61 28.54 -17.51 14.73
N ASP A 62 28.82 -18.27 13.68
CA ASP A 62 28.94 -19.73 13.75
C ASP A 62 30.16 -20.19 14.56
N ALA A 63 31.22 -19.38 14.62
CA ALA A 63 32.39 -19.66 15.45
C ALA A 63 32.11 -19.40 16.93
N ILE A 64 31.41 -18.30 17.26
CA ILE A 64 31.00 -17.96 18.64
C ILE A 64 30.06 -19.02 19.19
N GLU A 65 29.11 -19.50 18.40
CA GLU A 65 28.13 -20.51 18.84
C GLU A 65 28.81 -21.86 19.13
N ARG A 66 29.81 -22.23 18.33
CA ARG A 66 30.67 -23.40 18.59
C ARG A 66 31.55 -23.23 19.83
N GLU A 67 32.14 -22.06 20.04
CA GLU A 67 32.92 -21.78 21.27
C GLU A 67 32.02 -21.80 22.52
N ARG A 68 30.79 -21.27 22.45
CA ARG A 68 29.80 -21.35 23.54
C ARG A 68 29.47 -22.79 23.90
N MET A 69 29.26 -23.64 22.91
CA MET A 69 28.97 -25.07 23.13
C MET A 69 30.16 -25.78 23.79
N GLN A 70 31.38 -25.49 23.35
CA GLN A 70 32.60 -26.06 23.96
C GLN A 70 32.85 -25.57 25.39
N ILE A 71 32.50 -24.32 25.70
CA ILE A 71 32.61 -23.78 27.06
C ILE A 71 31.60 -24.45 27.98
N GLU A 72 30.36 -24.66 27.51
CA GLU A 72 29.32 -25.34 28.30
C GLU A 72 29.67 -26.81 28.54
N ASP A 73 30.19 -27.52 27.53
CA ASP A 73 30.68 -28.90 27.67
C ASP A 73 31.86 -28.99 28.65
N ALA A 74 32.79 -28.04 28.60
CA ALA A 74 33.92 -27.97 29.52
C ALA A 74 33.48 -27.65 30.96
N ARG A 75 32.46 -26.80 31.13
CA ARG A 75 31.87 -26.46 32.43
C ARG A 75 31.21 -27.68 33.08
N ILE A 76 30.45 -28.45 32.30
CA ILE A 76 29.83 -29.70 32.75
C ILE A 76 30.89 -30.74 33.13
N ALA A 77 32.00 -30.83 32.38
CA ALA A 77 33.13 -31.71 32.71
C ALA A 77 33.87 -31.28 33.98
N LEU A 78 33.98 -29.98 34.24
CA LEU A 78 34.61 -29.40 35.43
C LEU A 78 33.81 -29.69 36.70
N GLU A 79 32.48 -29.62 36.62
CA GLU A 79 31.57 -29.87 37.74
C GLU A 79 31.60 -31.35 38.20
N GLN A 80 32.10 -32.25 37.35
CA GLN A 80 32.27 -33.67 37.66
C GLN A 80 33.63 -34.02 38.32
N GLN A 81 34.64 -33.15 38.26
CA GLN A 81 35.97 -33.41 38.86
C GLN A 81 36.22 -32.56 40.12
N LYS A 82 36.19 -33.21 41.29
CA LYS A 82 36.62 -32.59 42.56
C LYS A 82 38.14 -32.41 42.59
N GLY A 83 38.59 -31.14 42.58
CA GLY A 83 39.87 -30.70 43.17
C GLY A 83 40.83 -29.96 42.24
N ALA A 84 41.32 -28.79 42.70
CA ALA A 84 42.47 -27.93 42.33
C ALA A 84 42.79 -27.63 40.84
N VAL A 85 42.58 -28.56 39.91
CA VAL A 85 42.59 -28.29 38.45
C VAL A 85 41.36 -27.45 38.05
N ALA A 86 40.28 -27.57 38.82
CA ALA A 86 39.04 -26.81 38.68
C ALA A 86 39.24 -25.28 38.77
N ASP A 87 40.11 -24.79 39.65
CA ASP A 87 40.28 -23.35 39.84
C ASP A 87 41.03 -22.66 38.69
N ALA A 88 42.01 -23.35 38.08
CA ALA A 88 42.79 -22.83 36.96
C ALA A 88 41.97 -22.83 35.65
N GLU A 89 41.10 -23.81 35.46
CA GLU A 89 40.23 -23.90 34.27
C GLU A 89 38.98 -23.03 34.42
N ALA A 90 38.45 -22.85 35.62
CA ALA A 90 37.44 -21.84 35.93
C ALA A 90 37.94 -20.40 35.66
N GLU A 91 39.22 -20.10 35.95
CA GLU A 91 39.81 -18.80 35.63
C GLU A 91 39.94 -18.58 34.11
N ARG A 92 40.25 -19.63 33.34
CA ARG A 92 40.26 -19.56 31.86
C ARG A 92 38.86 -19.35 31.28
N ILE A 93 37.83 -19.95 31.89
CA ILE A 93 36.43 -19.73 31.53
C ILE A 93 36.04 -18.27 31.82
N ARG A 94 36.38 -17.73 33.00
CA ARG A 94 36.15 -16.32 33.33
C ARG A 94 36.82 -15.36 32.33
N GLN A 95 38.05 -15.65 31.92
CA GLN A 95 38.73 -14.82 30.89
C GLN A 95 38.05 -14.91 29.52
N ARG A 96 37.53 -16.08 29.13
CA ARG A 96 36.77 -16.23 27.88
C ARG A 96 35.40 -15.54 27.95
N GLU A 97 34.73 -15.56 29.10
CA GLU A 97 33.48 -14.82 29.31
C GLU A 97 33.66 -13.31 29.16
N ILE A 98 34.75 -12.75 29.70
CA ILE A 98 35.09 -11.32 29.52
C ILE A 98 35.31 -10.99 28.04
N VAL A 99 35.98 -11.87 27.28
CA VAL A 99 36.18 -11.69 25.84
C VAL A 99 34.87 -11.80 25.06
N LEU A 100 33.97 -12.70 25.46
CA LEU A 100 32.64 -12.83 24.87
C LEU A 100 31.76 -11.61 25.16
N ALA A 101 31.77 -11.10 26.38
CA ALA A 101 31.05 -9.87 26.75
C ALA A 101 31.55 -8.66 25.93
N ASN A 102 32.86 -8.55 25.70
CA ASN A 102 33.43 -7.51 24.83
C ASN A 102 33.01 -7.66 23.36
N ARG A 103 32.87 -8.90 22.86
CA ARG A 103 32.36 -9.18 21.50
C ARG A 103 30.87 -8.87 21.39
N GLU A 104 30.08 -9.17 22.42
CA GLU A 104 28.64 -8.85 22.49
C GLU A 104 28.40 -7.34 22.48
N GLY A 105 29.17 -6.57 23.27
CA GLY A 105 29.13 -5.11 23.23
C GLY A 105 29.46 -4.54 21.83
N LYS A 106 30.34 -5.21 21.07
CA LYS A 106 30.64 -4.82 19.68
C LYS A 106 29.48 -5.11 18.73
N VAL A 107 28.73 -6.18 18.93
CA VAL A 107 27.51 -6.50 18.16
C VAL A 107 26.41 -5.49 18.45
N GLU A 108 26.24 -5.11 19.72
CA GLU A 108 25.28 -4.09 20.13
C GLU A 108 25.62 -2.72 19.53
N GLN A 109 26.91 -2.34 19.50
CA GLN A 109 27.37 -1.14 18.79
C GLN A 109 27.07 -1.19 17.28
N LEU A 110 27.22 -2.35 16.64
CA LEU A 110 26.89 -2.52 15.23
C LEU A 110 25.37 -2.42 14.98
N GLN A 111 24.54 -2.97 15.86
CA GLN A 111 23.09 -2.84 15.78
C GLN A 111 22.64 -1.38 15.92
N ASN A 112 23.20 -0.66 16.91
CA ASN A 112 22.92 0.77 17.08
C ASN A 112 23.39 1.59 15.86
N SER A 113 24.54 1.25 15.27
CA SER A 113 25.01 1.89 14.04
C SER A 113 24.11 1.60 12.83
N LEU A 114 23.57 0.39 12.70
CA LEU A 114 22.61 0.04 11.65
C LEU A 114 21.30 0.80 11.82
N GLN A 115 20.76 0.86 13.03
CA GLN A 115 19.53 1.60 13.33
C GLN A 115 19.69 3.11 13.08
N GLN A 116 20.88 3.66 13.36
CA GLN A 116 21.22 5.05 13.04
C GLN A 116 21.35 5.26 11.53
N LYS A 117 21.97 4.34 10.79
CA LYS A 117 22.01 4.40 9.32
C LYS A 117 20.62 4.28 8.70
N GLU A 118 19.73 3.46 9.25
CA GLU A 118 18.34 3.35 8.81
C GLU A 118 17.55 4.64 9.04
N SER A 119 17.72 5.29 10.20
CA SER A 119 17.09 6.58 10.47
C SER A 119 17.65 7.68 9.57
N ASP A 120 18.97 7.70 9.32
CA ASP A 120 19.62 8.61 8.36
C ASP A 120 19.13 8.39 6.92
N LEU A 121 18.99 7.13 6.49
CA LEU A 121 18.43 6.78 5.18
C LEU A 121 16.95 7.18 5.06
N SER A 122 16.17 7.01 6.12
CA SER A 122 14.78 7.46 6.19
C SER A 122 14.68 8.98 6.07
N ASN A 123 15.50 9.71 6.83
CA ASN A 123 15.59 11.16 6.77
C ASN A 123 16.04 11.65 5.39
N ARG A 124 17.02 10.99 4.77
CA ARG A 124 17.49 11.32 3.42
C ARG A 124 16.46 11.01 2.35
N SER A 125 15.71 9.91 2.50
CA SER A 125 14.58 9.58 1.63
C SER A 125 13.46 10.62 1.75
N GLN A 126 13.21 11.12 2.97
CA GLN A 126 12.24 12.19 3.20
C GLN A 126 12.71 13.50 2.55
N GLN A 127 13.97 13.89 2.73
CA GLN A 127 14.55 15.06 2.09
C GLN A 127 14.56 14.98 0.55
N LEU A 128 14.82 13.79 0.00
CA LEU A 128 14.73 13.56 -1.46
C LEU A 128 13.28 13.67 -1.94
N SER A 129 12.32 13.12 -1.19
CA SER A 129 10.89 13.30 -1.45
C SER A 129 10.52 14.79 -1.45
N ASP A 130 10.86 15.53 -0.40
CA ASP A 130 10.53 16.95 -0.26
C ASP A 130 11.16 17.80 -1.39
N LYS A 131 12.40 17.49 -1.78
CA LYS A 131 13.10 18.16 -2.89
C LYS A 131 12.52 17.79 -4.27
N GLU A 132 12.06 16.56 -4.44
CA GLU A 132 11.34 16.12 -5.65
C GLU A 132 9.95 16.73 -5.75
N GLN A 133 9.30 16.94 -4.61
CA GLN A 133 8.07 17.69 -4.51
C GLN A 133 8.31 19.14 -4.97
N GLU A 134 9.37 19.79 -4.51
CA GLU A 134 9.77 21.12 -4.99
C GLU A 134 10.01 21.17 -6.51
N ILE A 135 10.77 20.21 -7.05
CA ILE A 135 11.12 20.11 -8.49
C ILE A 135 9.89 19.79 -9.36
N ALA A 136 8.92 19.02 -8.85
CA ALA A 136 7.67 18.70 -9.55
C ALA A 136 6.64 19.85 -9.50
N GLY A 137 7.00 21.01 -8.93
CA GLY A 137 6.09 22.15 -8.79
C GLY A 137 5.14 22.05 -7.60
N ARG A 138 5.41 21.18 -6.62
CA ARG A 138 4.62 21.05 -5.38
C ARG A 138 4.96 22.11 -4.32
N GLY A 139 6.18 22.65 -4.34
CA GLY A 139 6.72 23.47 -3.24
C GLY A 139 6.19 24.92 -3.16
N ALA A 140 5.62 25.46 -4.25
CA ALA A 140 5.14 26.85 -4.30
C ALA A 140 3.64 27.01 -4.00
N MET A 141 2.96 25.92 -3.67
CA MET A 141 1.52 25.90 -3.45
C MET A 141 1.27 25.77 -1.95
N ASP A 142 0.72 26.82 -1.33
CA ASP A 142 0.27 26.78 0.06
C ASP A 142 -0.62 25.53 0.25
N PHE A 143 -0.20 24.63 1.13
CA PHE A 143 -0.98 23.47 1.53
C PHE A 143 -2.15 23.98 2.36
N THR A 144 -3.15 24.55 1.70
CA THR A 144 -4.41 24.83 2.34
C THR A 144 -4.95 23.49 2.78
N ASP A 145 -4.99 23.26 4.09
CA ASP A 145 -5.80 22.24 4.73
C ASP A 145 -7.28 22.56 4.45
N ASP A 146 -7.69 22.44 3.18
CA ASP A 146 -9.07 22.59 2.73
C ASP A 146 -9.91 21.40 3.24
N ASN A 147 -9.34 20.49 4.04
CA ASN A 147 -9.98 19.29 4.56
C ASN A 147 -10.67 19.52 5.92
N VAL A 148 -11.66 20.40 5.90
CA VAL A 148 -12.53 20.71 7.05
C VAL A 148 -13.58 19.60 7.29
N GLN A 149 -13.73 18.59 6.43
CA GLN A 149 -14.84 17.62 6.54
C GLN A 149 -14.40 16.25 7.09
N ARG A 150 -14.40 16.15 8.41
CA ARG A 150 -14.13 14.91 9.16
C ARG A 150 -15.35 14.01 9.33
N THR A 151 -16.54 14.50 8.98
CA THR A 151 -17.79 13.82 9.25
C THR A 151 -18.03 12.73 8.22
N PRO A 152 -18.30 11.47 8.62
CA PRO A 152 -18.56 10.40 7.67
C PRO A 152 -19.90 10.64 6.96
N VAL A 153 -19.90 10.59 5.63
CA VAL A 153 -21.07 10.82 4.78
C VAL A 153 -21.51 9.57 4.01
N GLY A 154 -20.69 8.52 4.04
CA GLY A 154 -20.95 7.23 3.42
C GLY A 154 -20.52 6.07 4.32
N ASP A 155 -20.82 4.85 3.88
CA ASP A 155 -20.44 3.58 4.51
C ASP A 155 -20.51 2.48 3.45
N TYR A 156 -20.28 1.21 3.81
CA TYR A 156 -20.27 0.11 2.84
C TYR A 156 -21.61 -0.08 2.10
N GLY A 157 -22.73 0.39 2.64
CA GLY A 157 -24.01 0.39 1.91
C GLY A 157 -23.92 1.18 0.60
N MET A 158 -23.19 2.29 0.60
CA MET A 158 -22.93 3.07 -0.61
C MET A 158 -22.22 2.25 -1.69
N PHE A 159 -21.24 1.42 -1.31
CA PHE A 159 -20.57 0.52 -2.25
C PHE A 159 -21.50 -0.59 -2.73
N TYR A 160 -22.26 -1.20 -1.81
CA TYR A 160 -23.19 -2.26 -2.14
C TYR A 160 -24.18 -1.78 -3.21
N ASP A 161 -24.79 -0.63 -2.99
CA ASP A 161 -25.79 -0.08 -3.91
C ASP A 161 -25.15 0.37 -5.24
N SER A 162 -24.05 1.13 -5.19
CA SER A 162 -23.42 1.73 -6.39
C SER A 162 -22.75 0.72 -7.31
N LEU A 163 -22.23 -0.39 -6.77
CA LEU A 163 -21.50 -1.40 -7.53
C LEU A 163 -22.39 -2.56 -8.00
N SER A 164 -23.63 -2.65 -7.50
CA SER A 164 -24.55 -3.76 -7.84
C SER A 164 -24.88 -3.85 -9.33
N SER A 165 -24.88 -2.73 -10.05
CA SER A 165 -25.15 -2.70 -11.49
C SER A 165 -23.95 -3.12 -12.37
N TYR A 166 -22.74 -3.16 -11.80
CA TYR A 166 -21.50 -3.39 -12.56
C TYR A 166 -20.84 -4.75 -12.28
N GLY A 167 -21.42 -5.54 -11.38
CA GLY A 167 -20.83 -6.80 -10.94
C GLY A 167 -21.75 -7.58 -10.02
N SER A 168 -21.18 -8.49 -9.24
CA SER A 168 -21.94 -9.30 -8.30
C SER A 168 -21.22 -9.40 -6.97
N TRP A 169 -21.99 -9.33 -5.88
CA TRP A 169 -21.49 -9.56 -4.53
C TRP A 169 -21.53 -11.05 -4.19
N PHE A 170 -20.49 -11.52 -3.52
CA PHE A 170 -20.37 -12.88 -3.00
C PHE A 170 -19.97 -12.84 -1.53
N GLU A 171 -20.35 -13.87 -0.79
CA GLU A 171 -19.89 -14.06 0.58
C GLU A 171 -18.62 -14.92 0.60
N SER A 172 -17.55 -14.36 1.13
CA SER A 172 -16.27 -15.03 1.37
C SER A 172 -16.12 -15.35 2.86
N PRO A 173 -15.82 -16.60 3.23
CA PRO A 173 -15.46 -16.94 4.61
C PRO A 173 -14.18 -16.20 5.04
N THR A 174 -13.27 -15.90 4.11
CA THR A 174 -11.97 -15.26 4.36
C THR A 174 -12.08 -13.73 4.44
N TYR A 175 -12.82 -13.13 3.52
CA TYR A 175 -12.82 -11.67 3.29
C TYR A 175 -14.16 -10.99 3.57
N GLY A 176 -15.24 -11.73 3.84
CA GLY A 176 -16.58 -11.17 4.01
C GLY A 176 -17.25 -10.92 2.68
N TYR A 177 -18.00 -9.82 2.54
CA TYR A 177 -18.63 -9.51 1.26
C TYR A 177 -17.60 -9.00 0.26
N VAL A 178 -17.39 -9.76 -0.81
CA VAL A 178 -16.48 -9.41 -1.90
C VAL A 178 -17.25 -9.13 -3.18
N TRP A 179 -16.76 -8.23 -4.00
CA TRP A 179 -17.39 -7.85 -5.26
C TRP A 179 -16.57 -8.31 -6.45
N GLN A 180 -17.23 -8.90 -7.44
CA GLN A 180 -16.61 -9.28 -8.71
C GLN A 180 -17.22 -8.47 -9.85
N PRO A 181 -16.43 -7.68 -10.59
CA PRO A 181 -16.94 -6.97 -11.76
C PRO A 181 -17.33 -7.92 -12.89
N ILE A 182 -18.34 -7.52 -13.68
CA ILE A 182 -18.73 -8.28 -14.86
C ILE A 182 -17.62 -8.36 -15.92
N VAL A 183 -16.73 -7.36 -15.96
CA VAL A 183 -15.63 -7.28 -16.93
C VAL A 183 -14.54 -8.34 -16.69
N VAL A 184 -14.52 -9.04 -15.54
CA VAL A 184 -13.62 -10.19 -15.31
C VAL A 184 -13.82 -11.32 -16.32
N ARG A 185 -14.95 -11.35 -17.04
CA ARG A 185 -15.17 -12.28 -18.16
C ARG A 185 -14.17 -12.09 -19.32
N ASP A 186 -13.60 -10.90 -19.44
CA ASP A 186 -12.47 -10.64 -20.33
C ASP A 186 -11.18 -11.09 -19.65
N SER A 187 -10.56 -12.17 -20.16
CA SER A 187 -9.34 -12.74 -19.59
C SER A 187 -8.14 -11.79 -19.63
N SER A 188 -8.18 -10.75 -20.47
CA SER A 188 -7.13 -9.72 -20.52
C SER A 188 -7.34 -8.61 -19.49
N TRP A 189 -8.53 -8.50 -18.91
CA TRP A 189 -8.85 -7.47 -17.93
C TRP A 189 -8.20 -7.76 -16.58
N ARG A 190 -7.56 -6.74 -16.02
CA ARG A 190 -6.94 -6.77 -14.69
C ARG A 190 -7.14 -5.42 -14.00
N PRO A 191 -7.16 -5.36 -12.65
CA PRO A 191 -7.17 -4.10 -11.93
C PRO A 191 -6.07 -3.16 -12.41
N TYR A 192 -6.36 -1.85 -12.48
CA TYR A 192 -5.41 -0.82 -12.92
C TYR A 192 -4.90 -1.00 -14.37
N THR A 193 -5.77 -1.42 -15.30
CA THR A 193 -5.42 -1.51 -16.74
C THR A 193 -6.25 -0.58 -17.63
N ARG A 194 -7.53 -0.37 -17.32
CA ARG A 194 -8.42 0.54 -18.06
C ARG A 194 -8.46 1.94 -17.46
N GLY A 195 -7.46 2.73 -17.84
CA GLY A 195 -7.27 4.08 -17.32
C GLY A 195 -5.87 4.59 -17.60
N ARG A 196 -5.44 5.58 -16.82
CA ARG A 196 -4.08 6.16 -16.91
C ARG A 196 -3.55 6.57 -15.54
N TRP A 197 -2.23 6.59 -15.42
CA TRP A 197 -1.53 7.15 -14.27
C TRP A 197 -1.34 8.65 -14.43
N VAL A 198 -1.65 9.39 -13.38
CA VAL A 198 -1.46 10.85 -13.31
C VAL A 198 -0.68 11.19 -12.04
N CYS A 199 0.29 12.10 -12.15
CA CYS A 199 1.04 12.57 -10.99
C CYS A 199 0.27 13.69 -10.30
N THR A 200 0.09 13.61 -8.99
CA THR A 200 -0.57 14.63 -8.18
C THR A 200 0.25 15.03 -6.96
N ASP A 201 -0.25 15.97 -6.17
CA ASP A 201 0.29 16.32 -4.84
C ASP A 201 0.17 15.22 -3.79
N SER A 202 -0.52 14.11 -4.10
CA SER A 202 -0.48 12.87 -3.31
C SER A 202 0.30 11.72 -3.97
N GLY A 203 1.05 12.01 -5.04
CA GLY A 203 1.80 11.00 -5.78
C GLY A 203 1.01 10.41 -6.95
N TRP A 204 1.30 9.15 -7.31
CA TRP A 204 0.71 8.54 -8.51
C TRP A 204 -0.74 8.14 -8.25
N THR A 205 -1.65 8.86 -8.90
CA THR A 205 -3.10 8.69 -8.80
C THR A 205 -3.61 7.93 -10.02
N TRP A 206 -4.41 6.89 -9.78
CA TRP A 206 -5.03 6.14 -10.87
C TRP A 206 -6.31 6.84 -11.34
N ILE A 207 -6.41 7.11 -12.64
CA ILE A 207 -7.62 7.65 -13.26
C ILE A 207 -8.25 6.56 -14.10
N SER A 208 -9.29 5.94 -13.55
CA SER A 208 -10.03 4.87 -14.20
C SER A 208 -11.04 5.42 -15.22
N GLU A 209 -11.20 4.69 -16.32
CA GLU A 209 -12.27 4.90 -17.30
C GLU A 209 -13.53 4.09 -16.94
N GLU A 210 -13.51 3.34 -15.84
CA GLU A 210 -14.55 2.41 -15.43
C GLU A 210 -15.51 3.06 -14.42
N PRO A 211 -16.83 2.83 -14.53
CA PRO A 211 -17.82 3.51 -13.70
C PRO A 211 -17.75 3.13 -12.21
N PHE A 212 -17.15 1.98 -11.89
CA PHE A 212 -16.91 1.54 -10.52
C PHE A 212 -15.56 2.01 -9.95
N GLY A 213 -14.71 2.64 -10.78
CA GLY A 213 -13.32 2.93 -10.45
C GLY A 213 -13.14 3.91 -9.29
N TRP A 214 -14.10 4.82 -9.09
CA TRP A 214 -14.11 5.77 -7.97
C TRP A 214 -14.04 5.08 -6.60
N ALA A 215 -14.64 3.89 -6.48
CA ALA A 215 -14.63 3.12 -5.25
C ALA A 215 -13.48 2.10 -5.25
N THR A 216 -13.41 1.26 -6.28
CA THR A 216 -12.61 0.02 -6.21
C THR A 216 -11.11 0.25 -6.29
N TYR A 217 -10.67 1.36 -6.88
CA TYR A 217 -9.25 1.70 -6.99
C TYR A 217 -8.74 2.60 -5.84
N HIS A 218 -9.65 3.13 -5.01
CA HIS A 218 -9.28 4.11 -3.99
C HIS A 218 -9.56 3.66 -2.54
N TYR A 219 -10.57 2.81 -2.28
CA TYR A 219 -10.96 2.44 -0.91
C TYR A 219 -10.54 1.03 -0.45
N GLY A 220 -10.63 0.05 -1.36
CA GLY A 220 -10.47 -1.36 -1.02
C GLY A 220 -9.18 -1.98 -1.54
N ARG A 221 -9.18 -3.31 -1.62
CA ARG A 221 -8.05 -4.12 -2.10
C ARG A 221 -8.52 -5.18 -3.08
N TRP A 222 -7.62 -5.63 -3.94
CA TRP A 222 -7.93 -6.68 -4.91
C TRP A 222 -7.21 -7.97 -4.55
N THR A 223 -7.87 -9.10 -4.77
CA THR A 223 -7.24 -10.43 -4.69
C THR A 223 -7.60 -11.25 -5.91
N LEU A 224 -6.64 -12.06 -6.37
CA LEU A 224 -6.82 -12.94 -7.51
C LEU A 224 -7.14 -14.34 -6.99
N LEU A 225 -8.38 -14.82 -7.22
CA LEU A 225 -8.80 -16.16 -6.83
C LEU A 225 -8.58 -17.15 -7.98
N ARG A 226 -7.92 -18.28 -7.69
CA ARG A 226 -7.70 -19.39 -8.63
C ARG A 226 -9.02 -19.86 -9.22
N GLY A 227 -9.08 -19.99 -10.54
CA GLY A 227 -10.26 -20.46 -11.26
C GLY A 227 -11.45 -19.49 -11.30
N ARG A 228 -11.37 -18.32 -10.65
CA ARG A 228 -12.46 -17.34 -10.58
C ARG A 228 -12.07 -15.95 -11.11
N GLY A 229 -10.81 -15.56 -10.97
CA GLY A 229 -10.33 -14.24 -11.36
C GLY A 229 -10.34 -13.23 -10.21
N TRP A 230 -10.24 -11.96 -10.56
CA TRP A 230 -10.11 -10.86 -9.60
C TRP A 230 -11.41 -10.59 -8.85
N VAL A 231 -11.30 -10.41 -7.54
CA VAL A 231 -12.37 -9.92 -6.67
C VAL A 231 -11.86 -8.77 -5.82
N TRP A 232 -12.77 -7.87 -5.49
CA TRP A 232 -12.50 -6.68 -4.70
C TRP A 232 -13.05 -6.85 -3.28
N VAL A 233 -12.24 -6.50 -2.30
CA VAL A 233 -12.60 -6.47 -0.88
C VAL A 233 -12.75 -5.01 -0.46
N PRO A 234 -13.92 -4.60 0.06
CA PRO A 234 -14.14 -3.24 0.53
C PRO A 234 -13.16 -2.82 1.62
N GLY A 235 -12.71 -1.57 1.53
CA GLY A 235 -12.00 -0.86 2.59
C GLY A 235 -12.64 0.51 2.81
N SER A 236 -12.22 1.25 3.83
CA SER A 236 -12.85 2.53 4.20
C SER A 236 -11.91 3.72 4.09
N GLU A 237 -10.64 3.49 3.77
CA GLU A 237 -9.61 4.53 3.66
C GLU A 237 -9.36 4.86 2.19
N TRP A 238 -9.55 6.13 1.83
CA TRP A 238 -9.29 6.61 0.48
C TRP A 238 -7.79 6.85 0.28
N ALA A 239 -7.25 6.41 -0.86
CA ALA A 239 -5.92 6.78 -1.32
C ALA A 239 -5.88 7.01 -2.84
N PRO A 240 -4.88 7.76 -3.35
CA PRO A 240 -4.66 7.92 -4.79
C PRO A 240 -4.56 6.61 -5.57
N SER A 241 -3.93 5.61 -4.97
CA SER A 241 -3.87 4.24 -5.46
C SER A 241 -3.36 3.28 -4.37
N TRP A 242 -3.81 2.03 -4.39
CA TRP A 242 -3.32 0.99 -3.50
C TRP A 242 -2.56 -0.06 -4.30
N VAL A 243 -1.31 0.25 -4.66
CA VAL A 243 -0.47 -0.62 -5.49
C VAL A 243 0.95 -0.78 -4.95
N SER A 244 1.52 -1.97 -5.14
CA SER A 244 2.97 -2.18 -5.11
C SER A 244 3.57 -1.76 -6.43
N TRP A 245 4.72 -1.08 -6.38
CA TRP A 245 5.44 -0.55 -7.53
C TRP A 245 6.74 -1.30 -7.80
N ARG A 246 7.06 -1.49 -9.07
CA ARG A 246 8.36 -1.98 -9.54
C ARG A 246 8.89 -1.14 -10.70
N SER A 247 10.20 -1.02 -10.83
CA SER A 247 10.84 -0.29 -11.92
C SER A 247 12.21 -0.87 -12.30
N SER A 248 12.59 -0.70 -13.56
CA SER A 248 13.95 -0.94 -14.08
C SER A 248 14.49 0.26 -14.86
N GLY A 249 13.82 1.42 -14.76
CA GLY A 249 14.05 2.59 -15.60
C GLY A 249 13.45 2.48 -17.01
N THR A 250 13.50 1.30 -17.63
CA THR A 250 12.90 1.04 -18.96
C THR A 250 11.48 0.51 -18.89
N ARG A 251 11.12 -0.14 -17.79
CA ARG A 251 9.78 -0.66 -17.51
C ARG A 251 9.31 -0.23 -16.13
N ILE A 252 8.01 0.00 -16.04
CA ILE A 252 7.31 0.25 -14.78
C ILE A 252 6.26 -0.84 -14.62
N GLY A 253 6.23 -1.45 -13.43
CA GLY A 253 5.24 -2.43 -13.04
C GLY A 253 4.45 -2.00 -11.83
N TRP A 254 3.20 -2.41 -11.74
CA TRP A 254 2.38 -2.24 -10.55
C TRP A 254 1.46 -3.43 -10.33
N ALA A 255 1.21 -3.76 -9.06
CA ALA A 255 0.24 -4.78 -8.65
C ALA A 255 -0.68 -4.19 -7.58
N PRO A 256 -1.99 -4.48 -7.59
CA PRO A 256 -2.86 -4.04 -6.50
C PRO A 256 -2.41 -4.66 -5.17
N LEU A 257 -2.50 -3.88 -4.09
CA LEU A 257 -2.26 -4.41 -2.76
C LEU A 257 -3.34 -5.43 -2.38
N PRO A 258 -2.97 -6.53 -1.70
CA PRO A 258 -3.91 -7.58 -1.33
C PRO A 258 -4.71 -7.22 -0.06
N PRO A 259 -5.89 -7.85 0.19
CA PRO A 259 -6.78 -7.50 1.29
C PRO A 259 -6.17 -7.60 2.68
N GLU A 260 -5.16 -8.45 2.87
CA GLU A 260 -4.47 -8.62 4.14
C GLU A 260 -3.76 -7.34 4.59
N THR A 261 -3.44 -6.43 3.65
CA THR A 261 -2.91 -5.10 3.97
C THR A 261 -3.90 -4.21 4.73
N LEU A 262 -5.21 -4.50 4.68
CA LEU A 262 -6.24 -3.72 5.40
C LEU A 262 -6.12 -3.83 6.93
N ALA A 263 -5.42 -4.84 7.45
CA ALA A 263 -5.13 -4.97 8.88
C ALA A 263 -3.94 -4.09 9.34
N TYR A 264 -3.20 -3.48 8.41
CA TYR A 264 -1.97 -2.73 8.67
C TYR A 264 -2.10 -1.23 8.36
N ARG A 265 -3.25 -0.62 8.69
CA ARG A 265 -3.62 0.76 8.29
C ARG A 265 -2.67 1.87 8.78
N ASN A 266 -1.87 1.61 9.81
CA ASN A 266 -0.94 2.61 10.36
C ASN A 266 0.51 2.39 9.91
N ASN A 267 0.75 1.42 9.02
CA ASN A 267 2.09 1.12 8.55
C ASN A 267 2.38 1.84 7.24
N ARG A 268 3.65 2.20 7.08
CA ARG A 268 4.22 2.50 5.78
C ARG A 268 4.32 1.20 4.99
N TRP A 269 3.91 1.23 3.72
CA TRP A 269 4.21 0.14 2.78
C TRP A 269 5.47 0.52 2.02
N ASP A 270 6.51 -0.28 2.21
CA ASP A 270 7.82 -0.11 1.58
C ASP A 270 8.08 -1.23 0.54
N SER A 271 9.33 -1.36 0.11
CA SER A 271 9.77 -2.34 -0.87
C SER A 271 9.60 -3.81 -0.44
N SER A 272 9.33 -4.09 0.84
CA SER A 272 9.11 -5.44 1.35
C SER A 272 7.71 -5.99 1.05
N VAL A 273 6.77 -5.14 0.63
CA VAL A 273 5.34 -5.48 0.52
C VAL A 273 5.07 -6.70 -0.36
N ASP A 274 5.85 -6.88 -1.43
CA ASP A 274 5.71 -8.04 -2.34
C ASP A 274 5.97 -9.36 -1.64
N VAL A 275 7.00 -9.39 -0.78
CA VAL A 275 7.45 -10.58 -0.06
C VAL A 275 6.52 -10.81 1.14
N THR A 276 6.30 -9.78 1.94
CA THR A 276 5.48 -9.83 3.16
C THR A 276 4.06 -10.31 2.88
N PHE A 277 3.47 -9.86 1.77
CA PHE A 277 2.11 -10.22 1.39
C PHE A 277 2.02 -11.21 0.24
N GLY A 278 3.13 -11.79 -0.23
CA GLY A 278 3.14 -12.81 -1.28
C GLY A 278 2.47 -12.35 -2.59
N ILE A 279 2.82 -11.17 -3.10
CA ILE A 279 2.31 -10.64 -4.36
C ILE A 279 3.03 -11.33 -5.52
N GLY A 280 2.32 -12.20 -6.24
CA GLY A 280 2.90 -13.00 -7.33
C GLY A 280 3.01 -12.26 -8.65
N ALA A 281 3.80 -12.79 -9.59
CA ALA A 281 3.98 -12.21 -10.92
C ALA A 281 2.65 -12.04 -11.70
N LEU A 282 1.67 -12.94 -11.50
CA LEU A 282 0.32 -12.84 -12.09
C LEU A 282 -0.52 -11.69 -11.53
N TRP A 283 -0.01 -10.89 -10.60
CA TRP A 283 -0.69 -9.70 -10.08
C TRP A 283 -0.21 -8.42 -10.74
N PHE A 284 1.03 -8.42 -11.23
CA PHE A 284 1.67 -7.24 -11.80
C PHE A 284 1.20 -6.94 -13.21
N ASN A 285 0.89 -5.69 -13.50
CA ASN A 285 0.85 -5.16 -14.86
C ASN A 285 2.18 -4.47 -15.13
N PHE A 286 2.69 -4.58 -16.36
CA PHE A 286 3.89 -3.88 -16.78
C PHE A 286 3.63 -3.05 -18.04
N VAL A 287 4.36 -1.94 -18.14
CA VAL A 287 4.40 -1.08 -19.32
C VAL A 287 5.83 -0.60 -19.52
N GLU A 288 6.18 -0.27 -20.76
CA GLU A 288 7.39 0.50 -21.02
C GLU A 288 7.25 1.91 -20.45
N THR A 289 8.30 2.43 -19.81
CA THR A 289 8.26 3.74 -19.13
C THR A 289 7.80 4.88 -20.04
N ARG A 290 8.17 4.85 -21.33
CA ARG A 290 7.76 5.84 -22.35
C ARG A 290 6.24 5.92 -22.58
N ASN A 291 5.51 4.85 -22.24
CA ASN A 291 4.06 4.75 -22.41
C ASN A 291 3.30 4.89 -21.08
N PHE A 292 3.99 5.13 -19.97
CA PHE A 292 3.41 5.10 -18.62
C PHE A 292 2.30 6.14 -18.39
N SER A 293 2.40 7.31 -19.04
CA SER A 293 1.39 8.38 -18.94
C SER A 293 0.22 8.23 -19.94
N ASN A 294 0.28 7.26 -20.85
CA ASN A 294 -0.75 7.04 -21.88
C ASN A 294 -1.86 6.12 -21.35
N PRO A 295 -3.01 6.00 -22.04
CA PRO A 295 -4.03 5.00 -21.70
C PRO A 295 -3.43 3.59 -21.67
N ILE A 296 -3.42 3.00 -20.47
CA ILE A 296 -2.62 1.84 -20.14
C ILE A 296 -3.04 0.58 -20.90
N TYR A 297 -4.33 0.37 -21.12
CA TYR A 297 -4.86 -0.84 -21.76
C TYR A 297 -4.29 -1.09 -23.17
N ARG A 298 -3.77 -0.05 -23.86
CA ARG A 298 -3.16 -0.17 -25.18
C ARG A 298 -1.68 -0.55 -25.15
N HIS A 299 -1.05 -0.40 -23.98
CA HIS A 299 0.40 -0.50 -23.81
C HIS A 299 0.81 -1.53 -22.76
N CYS A 300 -0.15 -2.17 -22.08
CA CYS A 300 0.13 -3.27 -21.16
C CYS A 300 0.90 -4.38 -21.87
N LEU A 301 2.03 -4.76 -21.27
CA LEU A 301 2.81 -5.91 -21.70
C LEU A 301 2.07 -7.22 -21.35
N PRO A 302 2.29 -8.30 -22.11
CA PRO A 302 1.63 -9.59 -21.87
C PRO A 302 1.96 -10.15 -20.48
N TYR A 303 0.94 -10.49 -19.70
CA TYR A 303 1.12 -10.99 -18.33
C TYR A 303 1.82 -12.36 -18.29
N SER A 304 1.82 -13.12 -19.38
CA SER A 304 2.54 -14.41 -19.51
C SER A 304 4.06 -14.26 -19.36
N GLN A 305 4.60 -13.06 -19.59
CA GLN A 305 6.02 -12.76 -19.45
C GLN A 305 6.36 -12.06 -18.13
N ASN A 306 5.41 -11.91 -17.21
CA ASN A 306 5.63 -11.16 -15.98
C ASN A 306 6.75 -11.71 -15.11
N ASN A 307 7.00 -13.03 -15.09
CA ASN A 307 8.13 -13.60 -14.36
C ASN A 307 9.46 -12.97 -14.81
N ILE A 308 9.65 -12.84 -16.12
CA ILE A 308 10.85 -12.21 -16.72
C ILE A 308 10.95 -10.75 -16.29
N TYR A 309 9.81 -10.04 -16.26
CA TYR A 309 9.78 -8.62 -15.90
C TYR A 309 10.04 -8.38 -14.41
N ILE A 310 9.56 -9.29 -13.55
CA ILE A 310 9.81 -9.26 -12.12
C ILE A 310 11.30 -9.40 -11.83
N ASP A 311 11.98 -10.34 -12.49
CA ASP A 311 13.42 -10.56 -12.34
C ASP A 311 14.27 -9.37 -12.82
N GLN A 312 13.74 -8.58 -13.75
CA GLN A 312 14.42 -7.42 -14.35
C GLN A 312 14.12 -6.10 -13.64
N THR A 313 13.26 -6.09 -12.63
CA THR A 313 12.79 -4.86 -11.96
C THR A 313 13.02 -4.95 -10.46
N VAL A 314 13.14 -3.80 -9.81
CA VAL A 314 13.22 -3.69 -8.34
C VAL A 314 11.95 -3.09 -7.79
N ASN A 315 11.56 -3.49 -6.57
CA ASN A 315 10.42 -2.90 -5.89
C ASN A 315 10.78 -1.49 -5.39
N ILE A 316 9.94 -0.51 -5.72
CA ILE A 316 10.09 0.92 -5.38
C ILE A 316 8.86 1.46 -4.65
N THR A 317 8.10 0.58 -4.00
CA THR A 317 6.89 0.95 -3.27
C THR A 317 7.24 1.84 -2.09
N ASN A 318 6.50 2.95 -1.97
CA ASN A 318 6.58 3.84 -0.83
C ASN A 318 5.22 4.51 -0.62
N ILE A 319 4.38 3.91 0.21
CA ILE A 319 3.08 4.46 0.60
C ILE A 319 3.12 4.79 2.08
N TYR A 320 2.80 6.02 2.45
CA TYR A 320 2.82 6.47 3.83
C TYR A 320 1.74 7.53 4.07
N VAL A 321 1.38 7.74 5.33
CA VAL A 321 0.39 8.75 5.71
C VAL A 321 1.12 10.00 6.17
N GLN A 322 0.78 11.15 5.57
CA GLN A 322 1.32 12.47 5.93
C GLN A 322 0.15 13.44 6.09
N ASN A 323 0.07 14.14 7.22
CA ASN A 323 -1.02 15.08 7.53
C ASN A 323 -2.42 14.47 7.28
N ARG A 324 -2.61 13.21 7.69
CA ARG A 324 -3.86 12.41 7.49
C ARG A 324 -4.26 12.18 6.03
N ARG A 325 -3.34 12.38 5.09
CA ARG A 325 -3.48 12.06 3.68
C ARG A 325 -2.56 10.91 3.32
N VAL A 326 -3.06 9.95 2.56
CA VAL A 326 -2.24 8.86 2.04
C VAL A 326 -1.43 9.37 0.85
N ILE A 327 -0.11 9.32 0.95
CA ILE A 327 0.82 9.63 -0.14
C ILE A 327 1.23 8.32 -0.79
N CYS A 328 0.91 8.18 -2.07
CA CYS A 328 1.24 7.01 -2.87
C CYS A 328 2.43 7.34 -3.76
N GLY A 329 3.63 6.93 -3.34
CA GLY A 329 4.86 7.07 -4.12
C GLY A 329 4.87 6.23 -5.40
N GLY A 330 6.04 5.77 -5.81
CA GLY A 330 6.23 4.97 -7.01
C GLY A 330 7.38 5.51 -7.87
N PRO A 331 7.32 5.37 -9.21
CA PRO A 331 8.42 5.78 -10.07
C PRO A 331 8.70 7.28 -9.94
N VAL A 332 9.99 7.65 -9.86
CA VAL A 332 10.41 9.04 -9.67
C VAL A 332 9.92 9.89 -10.84
N TYR A 333 9.16 10.95 -10.54
CA TYR A 333 8.52 11.80 -11.56
C TYR A 333 9.51 12.34 -12.60
N ARG A 334 10.68 12.80 -12.14
CA ARG A 334 11.74 13.32 -13.02
C ARG A 334 12.25 12.28 -14.01
N ASP A 335 12.44 11.04 -13.55
CA ASP A 335 12.96 9.96 -14.40
C ASP A 335 11.91 9.51 -15.41
N VAL A 336 10.63 9.48 -15.01
CA VAL A 336 9.51 9.25 -15.91
C VAL A 336 9.47 10.33 -17.01
N CYS A 337 9.54 11.61 -16.64
CA CYS A 337 9.54 12.72 -17.61
C CYS A 337 10.75 12.66 -18.55
N ARG A 338 11.94 12.35 -18.03
CA ARG A 338 13.16 12.17 -18.84
C ARG A 338 12.97 11.08 -19.88
N GLN A 339 12.42 9.93 -19.48
CA GLN A 339 12.26 8.77 -20.36
C GLN A 339 11.12 8.96 -21.39
N ILE A 340 10.09 9.72 -21.04
CA ILE A 340 9.00 10.09 -21.95
C ILE A 340 9.45 11.22 -22.91
N GLY A 341 10.44 12.03 -22.53
CA GLY A 341 10.94 13.15 -23.35
C GLY A 341 10.07 14.40 -23.31
N ARG A 342 9.05 14.44 -22.44
CA ARG A 342 8.22 15.63 -22.17
C ARG A 342 7.74 15.64 -20.71
N PRO A 343 7.46 16.80 -20.12
CA PRO A 343 6.83 16.89 -18.80
C PRO A 343 5.46 16.18 -18.81
N VAL A 344 5.25 15.29 -17.85
CA VAL A 344 3.95 14.64 -17.64
C VAL A 344 3.04 15.62 -16.88
N PRO A 345 1.75 15.75 -17.23
CA PRO A 345 0.84 16.62 -16.51
C PRO A 345 0.82 16.32 -15.00
N TYR A 346 0.89 17.39 -14.24
CA TYR A 346 0.88 17.38 -12.78
C TYR A 346 -0.35 18.13 -12.29
N TYR A 347 -1.07 17.57 -11.30
CA TYR A 347 -2.32 18.16 -10.80
C TYR A 347 -2.36 18.27 -9.29
N ARG A 348 -3.04 19.30 -8.79
CA ARG A 348 -3.49 19.36 -7.40
C ARG A 348 -4.72 18.47 -7.23
N LEU A 349 -4.64 17.48 -6.37
CA LEU A 349 -5.74 16.57 -6.13
C LEU A 349 -6.76 17.21 -5.16
N ASP A 350 -7.95 17.49 -5.67
CA ASP A 350 -9.11 18.03 -4.97
C ASP A 350 -10.05 16.87 -4.61
N MET A 351 -10.10 16.50 -3.33
CA MET A 351 -10.94 15.39 -2.87
C MET A 351 -12.34 15.90 -2.52
N ASP A 352 -13.33 15.50 -3.33
CA ASP A 352 -14.73 15.74 -3.02
C ASP A 352 -15.21 14.71 -1.98
N HIS A 353 -15.04 15.07 -0.71
CA HIS A 353 -15.49 14.28 0.44
C HIS A 353 -17.01 14.19 0.57
N ARG A 354 -17.77 14.92 -0.26
CA ARG A 354 -19.24 14.90 -0.29
C ARG A 354 -19.80 14.16 -1.48
N GLY A 355 -18.94 13.54 -2.29
CA GLY A 355 -19.33 12.80 -3.48
C GLY A 355 -20.52 11.89 -3.17
N ARG A 356 -21.59 12.04 -3.94
CA ARG A 356 -22.75 11.14 -3.86
C ARG A 356 -22.81 10.37 -5.16
N PRO A 357 -23.03 9.04 -5.11
CA PRO A 357 -23.42 8.32 -6.30
C PRO A 357 -24.72 8.96 -6.76
N GLY A 358 -24.68 9.69 -7.87
CA GLY A 358 -25.88 10.25 -8.47
C GLY A 358 -26.75 9.12 -9.01
N ARG A 359 -27.90 9.49 -9.55
CA ARG A 359 -28.67 8.58 -10.42
C ARG A 359 -27.86 8.17 -11.66
N ASP A 360 -26.90 9.02 -12.03
CA ASP A 360 -25.90 8.81 -13.08
C ASP A 360 -24.55 8.47 -12.44
N SER A 361 -24.03 7.29 -12.72
CA SER A 361 -22.74 6.78 -12.23
C SER A 361 -21.55 7.57 -12.76
N MET A 362 -21.72 8.40 -13.81
CA MET A 362 -20.69 9.33 -14.24
C MET A 362 -20.47 10.50 -13.27
N SER A 363 -21.36 10.72 -12.30
CA SER A 363 -21.21 11.82 -11.33
C SER A 363 -19.96 11.68 -10.45
N MET A 364 -19.49 10.44 -10.25
CA MET A 364 -18.34 10.11 -9.40
C MET A 364 -17.03 9.95 -10.17
N GLN A 365 -17.04 10.14 -11.50
CA GLN A 365 -15.82 10.05 -12.28
C GLN A 365 -14.89 11.24 -12.01
N PRO A 366 -13.56 11.03 -12.05
CA PRO A 366 -12.59 12.10 -11.91
C PRO A 366 -12.79 13.20 -12.97
N ARG A 367 -12.67 14.47 -12.55
CA ARG A 367 -12.78 15.63 -13.43
C ARG A 367 -11.52 16.48 -13.38
N PHE A 368 -11.08 16.94 -14.54
CA PHE A 368 -9.93 17.84 -14.67
C PHE A 368 -10.46 19.27 -14.79
N ASP A 369 -9.99 20.16 -13.92
CA ASP A 369 -10.34 21.58 -13.88
C ASP A 369 -9.04 22.40 -13.82
N GLY A 370 -8.50 22.71 -15.00
CA GLY A 370 -7.19 23.36 -15.13
C GLY A 370 -6.06 22.51 -14.51
N ASP A 371 -5.45 23.05 -13.45
CA ASP A 371 -4.39 22.40 -12.67
C ASP A 371 -4.93 21.49 -11.55
N ARG A 372 -6.25 21.40 -11.38
CA ARG A 372 -6.89 20.59 -10.35
C ARG A 372 -7.47 19.31 -10.92
N LEU A 373 -7.30 18.23 -10.17
CA LEU A 373 -7.94 16.94 -10.40
C LEU A 373 -8.95 16.72 -9.28
N ARG A 374 -10.24 16.86 -9.60
CA ARG A 374 -11.31 16.55 -8.65
C ARG A 374 -11.64 15.06 -8.68
N VAL A 375 -11.61 14.42 -7.52
CA VAL A 375 -11.97 13.00 -7.34
C VAL A 375 -13.03 12.86 -6.26
N SER A 376 -13.97 11.92 -6.43
CA SER A 376 -14.92 11.60 -5.37
C SER A 376 -14.25 10.74 -4.30
N ALA A 377 -14.25 11.24 -3.06
CA ALA A 377 -13.64 10.59 -1.91
C ALA A 377 -14.53 10.67 -0.66
N PRO A 378 -15.77 10.13 -0.69
CA PRO A 378 -16.71 10.22 0.44
C PRO A 378 -16.10 9.67 1.73
N ASN A 379 -16.15 10.42 2.83
CA ASN A 379 -15.64 9.90 4.09
C ASN A 379 -16.54 8.77 4.61
N MET A 380 -15.93 7.63 4.95
CA MET A 380 -16.63 6.38 5.23
C MET A 380 -16.73 6.11 6.73
N ASP A 381 -17.93 5.85 7.23
CA ASP A 381 -18.16 5.48 8.62
C ASP A 381 -17.65 4.07 8.87
N VAL A 382 -16.62 3.93 9.71
CA VAL A 382 -15.97 2.64 9.98
C VAL A 382 -16.68 1.80 11.03
N ALA A 383 -17.52 2.41 11.88
CA ALA A 383 -17.96 1.80 13.13
C ALA A 383 -18.77 0.50 12.94
N TRP A 384 -19.55 0.43 11.86
CA TRP A 384 -20.49 -0.68 11.62
C TRP A 384 -20.39 -1.30 10.23
N ASN A 385 -19.38 -0.94 9.44
CA ASN A 385 -19.24 -1.39 8.05
C ASN A 385 -19.27 -2.92 7.90
N ASP A 386 -18.57 -3.64 8.78
CA ASP A 386 -18.49 -5.11 8.75
C ASP A 386 -19.80 -5.80 9.17
N GLY A 387 -20.72 -5.06 9.79
CA GLY A 387 -22.07 -5.53 10.07
C GLY A 387 -23.01 -5.36 8.87
N LEU A 388 -22.65 -4.57 7.85
CA LEU A 388 -23.52 -4.30 6.70
C LEU A 388 -23.53 -5.46 5.70
N LYS A 389 -24.70 -5.71 5.08
CA LYS A 389 -24.83 -6.72 4.00
C LYS A 389 -25.31 -6.09 2.69
N PRO A 390 -24.84 -6.58 1.53
CA PRO A 390 -25.41 -6.23 0.24
C PRO A 390 -26.87 -6.68 0.12
N ASN A 391 -27.67 -5.91 -0.62
CA ASN A 391 -29.07 -6.24 -0.90
C ASN A 391 -29.21 -7.55 -1.70
N HIS A 392 -28.28 -7.77 -2.64
CA HIS A 392 -28.23 -8.98 -3.45
C HIS A 392 -26.86 -9.63 -3.37
N VAL A 393 -26.81 -10.83 -2.79
CA VAL A 393 -25.61 -11.69 -2.73
C VAL A 393 -25.85 -12.88 -3.65
N LYS A 394 -24.98 -13.06 -4.65
CA LYS A 394 -25.13 -14.07 -5.69
C LYS A 394 -24.85 -15.49 -5.21
N GLY A 395 -24.02 -15.63 -4.18
CA GLY A 395 -23.69 -16.93 -3.57
C GLY A 395 -22.49 -16.84 -2.64
N ARG A 396 -22.14 -17.99 -2.03
CA ARG A 396 -21.00 -18.15 -1.13
C ARG A 396 -19.80 -18.75 -1.86
N LEU A 397 -18.59 -18.37 -1.44
CA LEU A 397 -17.31 -18.85 -1.94
C LEU A 397 -16.72 -19.86 -0.96
N ASP A 398 -17.14 -21.13 -1.06
CA ASP A 398 -16.78 -22.15 -0.05
C ASP A 398 -15.33 -22.62 -0.13
N GLN A 399 -14.76 -22.66 -1.34
CA GLN A 399 -13.34 -23.01 -1.58
C GLN A 399 -12.65 -21.86 -2.30
N GLU A 400 -11.90 -21.08 -1.55
CA GLU A 400 -11.12 -19.95 -2.06
C GLU A 400 -9.64 -20.31 -2.00
N THR A 401 -8.97 -20.34 -3.15
CA THR A 401 -7.50 -20.39 -3.18
C THR A 401 -7.01 -19.12 -3.82
N VAL A 402 -6.29 -18.31 -3.05
CA VAL A 402 -5.64 -17.10 -3.57
C VAL A 402 -4.46 -17.49 -4.43
N GLU A 403 -4.34 -16.89 -5.61
CA GLU A 403 -3.22 -17.11 -6.52
C GLU A 403 -1.95 -16.46 -5.93
N ARG A 404 -1.05 -17.26 -5.35
CA ARG A 404 0.22 -16.78 -4.80
C ARG A 404 1.37 -17.75 -5.12
N PRO A 405 2.63 -17.28 -5.21
CA PRO A 405 3.79 -18.16 -5.40
C PRO A 405 4.03 -19.06 -4.19
N GLN A 406 3.82 -18.50 -3.00
CA GLN A 406 4.00 -19.16 -1.72
C GLN A 406 2.81 -18.85 -0.81
N PRO A 407 2.48 -19.74 0.15
CA PRO A 407 1.51 -19.43 1.19
C PRO A 407 1.90 -18.15 1.94
N LEU A 408 0.90 -17.37 2.33
CA LEU A 408 1.12 -16.18 3.14
C LEU A 408 1.67 -16.59 4.52
N ASN A 409 2.54 -15.76 5.11
CA ASN A 409 3.01 -15.95 6.47
C ASN A 409 1.81 -16.18 7.42
N PRO A 410 1.79 -17.28 8.21
CA PRO A 410 0.70 -17.57 9.14
C PRO A 410 0.35 -16.40 10.06
N GLU A 411 1.34 -15.63 10.51
CA GLU A 411 1.14 -14.47 11.39
C GLU A 411 0.30 -13.38 10.70
N VAL A 412 0.62 -13.06 9.44
CA VAL A 412 -0.11 -12.04 8.66
C VAL A 412 -1.55 -12.47 8.41
N SER A 413 -1.74 -13.75 8.05
CA SER A 413 -3.07 -14.34 7.85
C SER A 413 -3.91 -14.31 9.13
N GLU A 414 -3.30 -14.63 10.27
CA GLU A 414 -3.98 -14.65 11.57
C GLU A 414 -4.32 -13.24 12.07
N GLN A 415 -3.39 -12.27 11.92
CA GLN A 415 -3.65 -10.87 12.27
C GLN A 415 -4.80 -10.29 11.45
N PHE A 416 -4.83 -10.56 10.14
CA PHE A 416 -5.95 -10.13 9.29
C PHE A 416 -7.27 -10.74 9.74
N ARG A 417 -7.29 -12.04 10.07
CA ARG A 417 -8.48 -12.74 10.56
C ARG A 417 -8.97 -12.14 11.88
N LYS A 418 -8.08 -11.97 12.86
CA LYS A 418 -8.39 -11.36 14.16
C LYS A 418 -8.96 -9.95 14.02
N SER A 419 -8.31 -9.10 13.22
CA SER A 419 -8.76 -7.72 12.97
C SER A 419 -10.16 -7.70 12.35
N ARG A 420 -10.46 -8.61 11.43
CA ARG A 420 -11.80 -8.71 10.83
C ARG A 420 -12.83 -9.22 11.83
N ASP A 421 -12.52 -10.26 12.59
CA ASP A 421 -13.44 -10.83 13.58
C ASP A 421 -13.76 -9.84 14.71
N GLU A 422 -12.79 -9.02 15.10
CA GLU A 422 -13.00 -7.90 16.01
C GLU A 422 -13.93 -6.84 15.42
N ARG A 423 -13.67 -6.35 14.20
CA ARG A 423 -14.56 -5.36 13.55
C ARG A 423 -15.98 -5.88 13.37
N ARG A 424 -16.13 -7.18 13.05
CA ARG A 424 -17.44 -7.83 12.96
C ARG A 424 -18.15 -7.85 14.31
N ARG A 425 -17.46 -8.26 15.38
CA ARG A 425 -18.02 -8.24 16.75
C ARG A 425 -18.46 -6.85 17.15
N ASN A 426 -17.63 -5.84 16.94
CA ASN A 426 -17.95 -4.45 17.28
C ASN A 426 -19.18 -3.94 16.49
N ALA A 427 -19.31 -4.35 15.22
CA ALA A 427 -20.48 -4.02 14.42
C ALA A 427 -21.73 -4.75 14.91
N ASP A 428 -21.64 -6.03 15.27
CA ASP A 428 -22.74 -6.82 15.83
C ASP A 428 -23.19 -6.28 17.20
N GLU A 429 -22.26 -5.87 18.06
CA GLU A 429 -22.53 -5.17 19.33
C GLU A 429 -23.29 -3.86 19.08
N SER A 430 -22.81 -3.04 18.13
CA SER A 430 -23.49 -1.79 17.75
C SER A 430 -24.93 -2.02 17.25
N ILE A 431 -25.17 -3.12 16.53
CA ILE A 431 -26.52 -3.50 16.06
C ILE A 431 -27.41 -3.93 17.23
N ASN A 432 -26.85 -4.68 18.18
CA ASN A 432 -27.57 -5.15 19.35
C ASN A 432 -27.93 -4.00 20.30
N GLU A 433 -27.01 -3.09 20.56
CA GLU A 433 -27.23 -1.89 21.39
C GLU A 433 -28.35 -1.00 20.84
N LEU A 434 -28.46 -0.91 19.51
CA LEU A 434 -29.50 -0.11 18.84
C LEU A 434 -30.87 -0.81 18.76
N GLY A 435 -31.02 -1.97 19.38
CA GLY A 435 -32.29 -2.68 19.49
C GLY A 435 -32.65 -3.49 18.23
N GLY A 436 -31.64 -3.98 17.51
CA GLY A 436 -31.80 -4.87 16.37
C GLY A 436 -31.67 -4.17 15.01
N ARG A 437 -31.72 -4.98 13.94
CA ARG A 437 -31.28 -4.57 12.60
C ARG A 437 -32.12 -3.46 11.95
N GLU A 438 -33.43 -3.47 12.16
CA GLU A 438 -34.34 -2.46 11.60
C GLU A 438 -34.07 -1.07 12.20
N ARG A 439 -34.04 -0.98 13.54
CA ARG A 439 -33.74 0.27 14.26
C ARG A 439 -32.33 0.76 13.94
N PHE A 440 -31.35 -0.14 13.89
CA PHE A 440 -29.99 0.15 13.46
C PHE A 440 -29.98 0.80 12.06
N ASN A 441 -30.66 0.21 11.07
CA ASN A 441 -30.68 0.74 9.70
C ASN A 441 -31.31 2.14 9.65
N THR A 442 -32.44 2.36 10.36
CA THR A 442 -33.09 3.67 10.41
C THR A 442 -32.18 4.73 11.03
N GLN A 443 -31.62 4.48 12.21
CA GLN A 443 -30.73 5.43 12.89
C GLN A 443 -29.45 5.70 12.10
N ARG A 444 -28.88 4.67 11.48
CA ARG A 444 -27.70 4.79 10.61
C ARG A 444 -27.98 5.72 9.43
N LEU A 445 -29.11 5.53 8.74
CA LEU A 445 -29.50 6.38 7.61
C LEU A 445 -29.77 7.82 8.04
N GLU A 446 -30.46 8.02 9.17
CA GLU A 446 -30.69 9.34 9.76
C GLU A 446 -29.38 10.04 10.12
N ARG A 447 -28.44 9.34 10.75
CA ARG A 447 -27.12 9.88 11.09
C ARG A 447 -26.34 10.29 9.85
N LEU A 448 -26.30 9.43 8.82
CA LEU A 448 -25.63 9.77 7.56
C LEU A 448 -26.29 10.97 6.87
N GLU A 449 -27.61 11.08 6.93
CA GLU A 449 -28.32 12.22 6.36
C GLU A 449 -28.01 13.52 7.12
N GLN A 450 -27.99 13.48 8.45
CA GLN A 450 -27.57 14.61 9.29
C GLN A 450 -26.14 15.04 8.98
N ASN A 451 -25.21 14.08 8.92
CA ASN A 451 -23.81 14.32 8.59
C ASN A 451 -23.66 14.98 7.21
N ARG A 452 -24.42 14.50 6.22
CA ARG A 452 -24.44 15.10 4.87
C ARG A 452 -24.97 16.53 4.88
N ARG A 453 -26.05 16.80 5.63
CA ARG A 453 -26.61 18.16 5.75
C ARG A 453 -25.62 19.12 6.41
N GLN A 454 -24.94 18.66 7.47
CA GLN A 454 -23.89 19.43 8.13
C GLN A 454 -22.74 19.75 7.16
N ALA A 455 -22.23 18.74 6.45
CA ALA A 455 -21.17 18.93 5.47
C ALA A 455 -21.57 19.90 4.33
N ASP A 456 -22.83 19.86 3.88
CA ASP A 456 -23.35 20.80 2.88
C ASP A 456 -23.44 22.24 3.41
N GLN A 457 -23.82 22.43 4.68
CA GLN A 457 -23.87 23.75 5.33
C GLN A 457 -22.47 24.34 5.51
N GLU A 458 -21.53 23.55 6.03
CA GLU A 458 -20.15 23.98 6.25
C GLU A 458 -19.47 24.35 4.92
N ALA A 459 -19.71 23.58 3.86
CA ALA A 459 -19.19 23.91 2.54
C ALA A 459 -19.78 25.21 1.96
N LYS A 460 -21.06 25.51 2.20
CA LYS A 460 -21.67 26.79 1.82
C LYS A 460 -21.02 27.96 2.58
N LEU A 461 -20.77 27.78 3.87
CA LEU A 461 -20.06 28.75 4.70
C LEU A 461 -18.63 29.02 4.18
N ILE A 462 -17.90 27.97 3.80
CA ILE A 462 -16.56 28.09 3.21
C ILE A 462 -16.61 28.82 1.87
N ALA A 463 -17.56 28.48 1.00
CA ALA A 463 -17.74 29.16 -0.28
C ALA A 463 -18.03 30.66 -0.09
N LEU A 464 -18.92 30.99 0.85
CA LEU A 464 -19.25 32.39 1.18
C LEU A 464 -18.04 33.15 1.74
N LYS A 465 -17.22 32.52 2.60
CA LYS A 465 -15.97 33.12 3.09
C LYS A 465 -14.99 33.39 1.95
N LYS A 466 -14.79 32.42 1.04
CA LYS A 466 -13.92 32.57 -0.14
C LYS A 466 -14.42 33.65 -1.11
N GLU A 467 -15.73 33.89 -1.21
CA GLU A 467 -16.30 35.01 -1.97
C GLU A 467 -16.12 36.37 -1.27
N THR A 468 -16.22 36.41 0.06
CA THR A 468 -16.04 37.63 0.85
C THR A 468 -14.57 38.10 0.86
N GLU A 469 -13.61 37.17 0.90
CA GLU A 469 -12.18 37.44 0.84
C GLU A 469 -11.69 37.88 -0.55
N LYS A 470 -12.44 37.60 -1.62
CA LYS A 470 -12.11 38.03 -3.00
C LYS A 470 -12.56 39.46 -3.32
N GLN A 471 -13.25 40.17 -2.42
CA GLN A 471 -13.57 41.58 -2.61
C GLN A 471 -12.36 42.45 -2.21
N PRO A 472 -11.85 43.33 -3.11
CA PRO A 472 -10.72 44.19 -2.77
C PRO A 472 -11.15 45.22 -1.73
N VAL A 473 -10.38 45.34 -0.65
CA VAL A 473 -10.45 46.48 0.27
C VAL A 473 -9.99 47.72 -0.48
N THR A 474 -10.92 48.44 -1.10
CA THR A 474 -10.68 49.79 -1.60
C THR A 474 -10.74 50.75 -0.42
N GLY A 475 -9.60 50.94 0.24
CA GLY A 475 -9.34 52.12 1.04
C GLY A 475 -8.54 53.12 0.21
N ASN A 476 -9.17 54.16 -0.31
CA ASN A 476 -8.65 55.51 -0.12
C ASN A 476 -9.64 56.62 -0.51
N ALA A 477 -9.54 57.68 0.28
CA ALA A 477 -10.28 58.92 0.29
C ALA A 477 -10.41 59.64 -1.05
N GLN A 478 -11.60 60.18 -1.32
CA GLN A 478 -11.75 61.45 -2.04
C GLN A 478 -13.04 62.19 -1.66
N ILE A 479 -12.86 63.50 -1.58
CA ILE A 479 -13.71 64.58 -1.09
C ILE A 479 -15.01 64.69 -1.91
N PRO A 480 -16.15 65.11 -1.32
CA PRO A 480 -17.43 65.12 -2.00
C PRO A 480 -17.54 66.32 -2.96
N SER A 481 -18.05 66.07 -4.16
CA SER A 481 -18.54 67.11 -5.06
C SER A 481 -20.00 66.84 -5.37
N GLU A 482 -20.74 67.94 -5.35
CA GLU A 482 -22.17 68.06 -5.25
C GLU A 482 -22.94 67.41 -6.40
N ASP A 483 -24.12 66.97 -6.01
CA ASP A 483 -25.19 66.45 -6.82
C ASP A 483 -25.98 67.59 -7.51
N ILE A 484 -26.79 67.16 -8.47
CA ILE A 484 -28.05 67.75 -8.93
C ILE A 484 -28.00 68.66 -10.17
N GLY A 485 -28.46 68.09 -11.30
CA GLY A 485 -29.74 68.58 -11.79
C GLY A 485 -30.14 68.30 -13.23
N LYS A 486 -31.35 67.72 -13.32
CA LYS A 486 -32.39 67.80 -14.40
C LYS A 486 -32.39 66.60 -15.38
N GLY A 487 -33.49 65.87 -15.58
CA GLY A 487 -34.82 65.95 -14.98
C GLY A 487 -35.83 64.98 -15.63
N LYS A 488 -36.85 64.64 -14.83
CA LYS A 488 -38.28 64.40 -15.15
C LYS A 488 -38.72 63.31 -16.17
N ARG A 489 -39.50 62.37 -15.61
CA ARG A 489 -40.87 61.89 -16.00
C ARG A 489 -41.04 61.25 -17.40
N ASN A 490 -41.88 60.24 -17.68
CA ASN A 490 -42.88 59.45 -16.96
C ASN A 490 -43.37 58.30 -17.89
N THR A 491 -43.88 57.22 -17.28
CA THR A 491 -45.05 56.38 -17.65
C THR A 491 -45.12 55.49 -18.91
N ASN A 492 -45.37 54.20 -18.61
CA ASN A 492 -46.37 53.25 -19.18
C ASN A 492 -46.24 52.70 -20.62
N GLY A 493 -46.18 51.35 -20.69
CA GLY A 493 -47.29 50.56 -21.24
C GLY A 493 -47.19 50.05 -22.69
N GLN A 494 -46.86 48.77 -22.81
CA GLN A 494 -47.35 47.77 -23.80
C GLN A 494 -47.00 47.83 -25.30
N VAL A 495 -46.32 46.73 -25.70
CA VAL A 495 -46.69 45.78 -26.78
C VAL A 495 -46.23 46.06 -28.23
N SER A 496 -45.42 45.08 -28.68
CA SER A 496 -45.29 44.49 -30.03
C SER A 496 -44.32 45.04 -31.09
N GLN A 497 -43.43 44.11 -31.47
CA GLN A 497 -42.93 43.76 -32.82
C GLN A 497 -41.74 44.53 -33.45
N ILE A 498 -40.53 43.93 -33.29
CA ILE A 498 -39.55 43.38 -34.29
C ILE A 498 -39.40 44.19 -35.63
N PRO A 499 -38.20 44.48 -36.21
CA PRO A 499 -37.03 43.58 -36.41
C PRO A 499 -35.60 44.18 -36.37
N LEU A 500 -34.60 43.34 -36.07
CA LEU A 500 -33.18 43.48 -36.48
C LEU A 500 -32.61 42.05 -36.71
N PRO A 501 -31.58 41.86 -37.56
CA PRO A 501 -31.62 40.91 -38.66
C PRO A 501 -30.77 39.64 -38.48
N GLU A 502 -31.16 38.67 -39.31
CA GLU A 502 -30.55 37.40 -39.74
C GLU A 502 -29.10 37.08 -39.36
N GLN A 503 -28.95 35.99 -38.58
CA GLN A 503 -27.94 34.97 -38.84
C GLN A 503 -28.61 33.60 -38.87
N GLU A 504 -28.44 32.92 -40.00
CA GLU A 504 -29.11 31.68 -40.39
C GLU A 504 -28.85 30.52 -39.41
N ARG A 505 -29.93 29.92 -38.91
CA ARG A 505 -29.93 28.57 -38.34
C ARG A 505 -30.08 27.55 -39.46
N THR A 506 -29.03 26.83 -39.80
CA THR A 506 -29.16 25.52 -40.46
C THR A 506 -29.47 24.44 -39.41
N LYS A 507 -30.59 23.75 -39.59
CA LYS A 507 -31.01 22.58 -38.78
C LYS A 507 -29.98 21.45 -38.90
N PRO A 508 -29.65 20.69 -37.84
CA PRO A 508 -28.78 19.52 -37.99
C PRO A 508 -29.54 18.42 -38.73
N ALA A 509 -29.02 18.05 -39.90
CA ALA A 509 -29.46 16.91 -40.67
C ALA A 509 -28.99 15.59 -40.04
N ASP A 510 -29.78 14.55 -40.29
CA ASP A 510 -29.70 13.16 -39.84
C ASP A 510 -28.39 12.45 -40.28
N ASN A 511 -27.27 12.75 -39.62
CA ASN A 511 -25.97 12.09 -39.82
C ASN A 511 -25.93 10.64 -39.30
N SER A 512 -27.00 10.15 -38.66
CA SER A 512 -27.08 8.81 -38.08
C SER A 512 -27.26 7.70 -39.13
N ARG A 513 -27.93 7.99 -40.25
CA ARG A 513 -28.16 7.01 -41.31
C ARG A 513 -26.96 6.81 -42.22
N GLU A 514 -26.25 7.89 -42.56
CA GLU A 514 -25.09 7.85 -43.45
C GLU A 514 -23.93 7.05 -42.83
N LEU A 515 -23.65 7.28 -41.54
CA LEU A 515 -22.64 6.55 -40.77
C LEU A 515 -22.96 5.06 -40.59
N ARG A 516 -24.25 4.71 -40.60
CA ARG A 516 -24.69 3.31 -40.51
C ARG A 516 -24.54 2.59 -41.84
N LYS A 517 -24.87 3.27 -42.94
CA LYS A 517 -24.69 2.78 -44.31
C LYS A 517 -23.22 2.55 -44.65
N GLN A 518 -22.34 3.48 -44.27
CA GLN A 518 -20.89 3.34 -44.43
C GLN A 518 -20.29 2.20 -43.61
N ARG A 519 -20.83 1.92 -42.42
CA ARG A 519 -20.40 0.77 -41.59
C ARG A 519 -20.88 -0.57 -42.14
N GLU A 520 -22.07 -0.61 -42.73
CA GLU A 520 -22.60 -1.81 -43.39
C GLU A 520 -21.84 -2.12 -44.69
N GLU A 521 -21.44 -1.10 -45.47
CA GLU A 521 -20.57 -1.28 -46.65
C GLU A 521 -19.16 -1.77 -46.29
N LEU A 522 -18.57 -1.27 -45.19
CA LEU A 522 -17.25 -1.71 -44.74
C LEU A 522 -17.27 -3.17 -44.24
N ALA A 523 -18.37 -3.57 -43.62
CA ALA A 523 -18.56 -4.96 -43.16
C ALA A 523 -18.79 -5.91 -44.36
N ALA A 524 -19.54 -5.47 -45.38
CA ALA A 524 -19.75 -6.24 -46.61
C ALA A 524 -18.43 -6.46 -47.38
N GLN A 525 -17.58 -5.44 -47.49
CA GLN A 525 -16.26 -5.56 -48.13
C GLN A 525 -15.32 -6.53 -47.40
N GLN A 526 -15.36 -6.56 -46.06
CA GLN A 526 -14.55 -7.50 -45.26
C GLN A 526 -15.04 -8.96 -45.39
N GLU A 527 -16.33 -9.16 -45.62
CA GLU A 527 -16.90 -10.48 -45.84
C GLU A 527 -16.60 -11.02 -47.24
N GLU A 528 -16.54 -10.13 -48.24
CA GLU A 528 -16.13 -10.47 -49.61
C GLU A 528 -14.65 -10.86 -49.69
N LEU A 529 -13.78 -10.16 -48.95
CA LEU A 529 -12.35 -10.52 -48.79
C LEU A 529 -12.15 -11.88 -48.09
N ARG A 530 -13.11 -12.31 -47.25
CA ARG A 530 -13.08 -13.64 -46.61
C ARG A 530 -13.48 -14.77 -47.56
N LYS A 531 -14.31 -14.50 -48.56
CA LYS A 531 -14.77 -15.49 -49.55
C LYS A 531 -13.73 -15.75 -50.66
N GLN A 532 -12.72 -14.89 -50.80
CA GLN A 532 -11.69 -15.02 -51.86
C GLN A 532 -10.42 -15.80 -51.46
N LYS A 533 -10.37 -16.47 -50.30
CA LYS A 533 -9.17 -17.20 -49.86
C LYS A 533 -9.37 -18.73 -49.99
N PRO A 534 -8.63 -19.44 -50.87
CA PRO A 534 -8.82 -20.88 -51.03
C PRO A 534 -8.21 -21.66 -49.86
N ALA A 535 -8.91 -22.72 -49.46
CA ALA A 535 -8.54 -23.65 -48.40
C ALA A 535 -7.44 -24.63 -48.86
N ALA A 536 -6.39 -24.81 -48.05
CA ALA A 536 -5.39 -25.85 -48.25
C ALA A 536 -5.56 -26.98 -47.22
N ARG A 537 -5.57 -28.22 -47.75
CA ARG A 537 -5.57 -29.50 -47.03
C ARG A 537 -4.15 -29.93 -46.64
N PRO A 538 -4.00 -30.91 -45.72
CA PRO A 538 -2.74 -31.24 -45.06
C PRO A 538 -1.90 -32.28 -45.83
N GLY A 539 -0.58 -32.20 -45.71
CA GLY A 539 0.36 -33.26 -46.10
C GLY A 539 1.62 -32.77 -46.80
N ASP A 540 2.74 -33.34 -46.38
CA ASP A 540 4.07 -33.39 -47.01
C ASP A 540 5.06 -32.22 -46.85
N SER A 541 6.08 -32.52 -46.04
CA SER A 541 7.38 -31.84 -45.99
C SER A 541 8.12 -31.90 -47.33
N PRO A 542 9.04 -30.96 -47.57
CA PRO A 542 10.36 -31.36 -48.05
C PRO A 542 11.51 -30.76 -47.24
N ASN A 543 12.56 -31.57 -47.16
CA ASN A 543 13.82 -31.40 -46.46
C ASN A 543 14.88 -30.82 -47.41
N ILE A 544 15.54 -29.69 -47.08
CA ILE A 544 16.86 -29.30 -47.62
C ILE A 544 17.66 -28.51 -46.54
N THR A 545 18.53 -29.23 -45.84
CA THR A 545 19.94 -29.02 -45.43
C THR A 545 20.59 -27.61 -45.33
N SER A 546 20.82 -27.17 -44.07
CA SER A 546 22.06 -26.62 -43.39
C SER A 546 22.78 -25.30 -43.81
N PRO A 547 23.65 -24.65 -42.97
CA PRO A 547 24.00 -24.87 -41.53
C PRO A 547 24.10 -23.62 -40.59
N ALA A 548 24.11 -23.88 -39.26
CA ALA A 548 24.78 -23.19 -38.13
C ALA A 548 24.31 -21.74 -37.74
N VAL A 549 24.18 -21.29 -36.47
CA VAL A 549 24.83 -21.57 -35.17
C VAL A 549 23.87 -21.17 -34.01
N VAL A 550 23.68 -22.03 -32.99
CA VAL A 550 23.13 -21.67 -31.65
C VAL A 550 23.88 -22.50 -30.58
N PRO A 551 24.24 -21.95 -29.40
CA PRO A 551 24.99 -22.69 -28.38
C PRO A 551 24.10 -23.63 -27.53
N GLN A 552 24.62 -24.81 -27.21
CA GLN A 552 24.02 -25.80 -26.31
C GLN A 552 24.44 -25.58 -24.84
N ALA A 553 23.50 -25.88 -23.93
CA ALA A 553 23.72 -26.15 -22.50
C ALA A 553 23.58 -27.68 -22.24
N PRO A 554 24.15 -28.24 -21.15
CA PRO A 554 24.65 -29.62 -21.12
C PRO A 554 23.60 -30.68 -20.76
N ALA A 555 23.76 -31.87 -21.35
CA ALA A 555 22.80 -32.99 -21.35
C ALA A 555 23.24 -34.21 -20.51
N ASP A 556 23.97 -34.04 -19.41
CA ASP A 556 24.54 -35.18 -18.68
C ASP A 556 23.69 -35.73 -17.52
N ASN A 557 22.69 -35.00 -17.00
CA ASN A 557 21.96 -35.49 -15.81
C ASN A 557 20.87 -36.55 -16.08
N THR A 558 20.48 -36.80 -17.33
CA THR A 558 19.34 -37.70 -17.62
C THR A 558 19.73 -39.18 -17.78
N ARG A 559 21.02 -39.46 -17.97
CA ARG A 559 21.54 -40.83 -18.17
C ARG A 559 21.92 -41.50 -16.85
N GLU A 560 22.50 -40.72 -15.93
CA GLU A 560 22.86 -41.15 -14.57
C GLU A 560 21.63 -41.59 -13.77
N LEU A 561 20.57 -40.77 -13.80
CA LEU A 561 19.30 -41.01 -13.09
C LEU A 561 18.54 -42.24 -13.59
N ARG A 562 18.74 -42.61 -14.86
CA ARG A 562 18.11 -43.80 -15.46
C ARG A 562 18.85 -45.08 -15.04
N LYS A 563 20.19 -45.01 -14.97
CA LYS A 563 21.04 -46.11 -14.51
C LYS A 563 20.84 -46.41 -13.02
N GLN A 564 20.71 -45.38 -12.18
CA GLN A 564 20.43 -45.53 -10.75
C GLN A 564 19.05 -46.15 -10.47
N ARG A 565 18.05 -45.87 -11.32
CA ARG A 565 16.71 -46.47 -11.21
C ARG A 565 16.69 -47.95 -11.61
N GLU A 566 17.48 -48.35 -12.60
CA GLU A 566 17.59 -49.75 -13.01
C GLU A 566 18.35 -50.60 -11.97
N GLU A 567 19.39 -50.05 -11.33
CA GLU A 567 20.09 -50.72 -10.22
C GLU A 567 19.21 -50.90 -8.98
N LEU A 568 18.37 -49.91 -8.64
CA LEU A 568 17.46 -50.01 -7.51
C LEU A 568 16.36 -51.07 -7.73
N ALA A 569 15.90 -51.22 -8.98
CA ALA A 569 14.92 -52.24 -9.36
C ALA A 569 15.52 -53.66 -9.28
N ALA A 570 16.78 -53.83 -9.69
CA ALA A 570 17.48 -55.11 -9.61
C ALA A 570 17.74 -55.55 -8.15
N GLN A 571 18.09 -54.62 -7.25
CA GLN A 571 18.28 -54.90 -5.83
C GLN A 571 16.97 -55.33 -5.13
N GLN A 572 15.83 -54.73 -5.50
CA GLN A 572 14.52 -55.12 -4.96
C GLN A 572 14.06 -56.51 -5.43
N GLU A 573 14.50 -56.96 -6.60
CA GLU A 573 14.19 -58.29 -7.12
C GLU A 573 15.05 -59.39 -6.45
N GLU A 574 16.31 -59.09 -6.12
CA GLU A 574 17.16 -59.99 -5.31
C GLU A 574 16.61 -60.19 -3.88
N LEU A 575 16.13 -59.12 -3.25
CA LEU A 575 15.49 -59.17 -1.93
C LEU A 575 14.20 -60.00 -1.92
N ARG A 576 13.51 -60.13 -3.06
CA ARG A 576 12.34 -61.02 -3.21
C ARG A 576 12.70 -62.50 -3.34
N LYS A 577 13.91 -62.83 -3.79
CA LYS A 577 14.39 -64.22 -3.94
C LYS A 577 14.87 -64.85 -2.62
N GLN A 578 15.03 -64.05 -1.54
CA GLN A 578 15.61 -64.51 -0.27
C GLN A 578 14.62 -64.72 0.89
N LYS A 579 13.32 -64.96 0.63
CA LYS A 579 12.35 -65.31 1.69
C LYS A 579 11.94 -66.79 1.60
N PRO A 580 12.18 -67.62 2.64
CA PRO A 580 11.79 -69.02 2.61
C PRO A 580 10.29 -69.18 2.92
N ALA A 581 9.60 -69.96 2.09
CA ALA A 581 8.23 -70.43 2.32
C ALA A 581 8.28 -71.74 3.13
N THR A 582 7.66 -71.75 4.30
CA THR A 582 7.38 -72.96 5.08
C THR A 582 6.15 -73.67 4.52
N ARG A 583 6.26 -74.98 4.24
CA ARG A 583 5.11 -75.91 4.23
C ARG A 583 5.54 -77.33 4.60
N PRO A 584 4.67 -78.11 5.27
CA PRO A 584 5.01 -79.40 5.88
C PRO A 584 4.65 -80.61 5.00
N GLY A 585 5.23 -81.77 5.32
CA GLY A 585 4.59 -83.07 5.16
C GLY A 585 5.07 -83.98 4.03
N ASP A 586 5.79 -85.02 4.44
CA ASP A 586 5.77 -86.43 3.97
C ASP A 586 6.40 -86.90 2.64
N SER A 587 7.54 -87.58 2.86
CA SER A 587 7.96 -88.91 2.40
C SER A 587 7.94 -89.29 0.89
N PRO A 588 9.09 -89.76 0.34
CA PRO A 588 9.23 -90.18 -1.05
C PRO A 588 9.03 -91.70 -1.23
N ASN A 589 8.40 -92.08 -2.34
CA ASN A 589 8.46 -93.45 -2.87
C ASN A 589 9.41 -93.46 -4.08
N ILE A 590 10.46 -94.29 -4.00
CA ILE A 590 11.46 -94.50 -5.05
C ILE A 590 11.30 -95.92 -5.57
N THR A 591 11.24 -96.12 -6.89
CA THR A 591 11.80 -97.31 -7.56
C THR A 591 11.94 -97.10 -9.09
N PRO A 592 12.69 -97.94 -9.85
CA PRO A 592 14.08 -97.75 -10.25
C PRO A 592 14.26 -97.80 -11.80
N PRO A 593 15.49 -97.80 -12.35
CA PRO A 593 16.04 -99.07 -12.89
C PRO A 593 17.58 -99.17 -12.74
N ALA A 594 18.21 -100.31 -12.44
CA ALA A 594 18.38 -101.57 -13.15
C ALA A 594 19.75 -101.70 -13.87
N VAL A 595 20.26 -102.94 -13.79
CA VAL A 595 21.27 -103.61 -14.62
C VAL A 595 22.75 -103.56 -14.17
N VAL A 596 23.17 -104.74 -13.71
CA VAL A 596 24.53 -105.23 -13.40
C VAL A 596 25.08 -105.94 -14.65
N PRO A 597 26.41 -106.08 -14.86
CA PRO A 597 26.94 -107.44 -14.81
C PRO A 597 28.29 -107.62 -14.09
N GLN A 598 28.42 -108.85 -13.56
CA GLN A 598 29.40 -109.54 -12.71
C GLN A 598 30.88 -109.52 -13.10
N ALA A 599 31.78 -109.66 -12.11
CA ALA A 599 32.93 -110.61 -12.04
C ALA A 599 33.53 -110.65 -10.59
N PRO A 600 34.46 -111.56 -10.24
CA PRO A 600 34.25 -112.68 -9.33
C PRO A 600 34.73 -112.45 -7.89
N ALA A 601 34.25 -113.31 -6.99
CA ALA A 601 34.44 -113.24 -5.56
C ALA A 601 35.89 -113.56 -5.13
N ASP A 602 36.59 -112.56 -4.59
CA ASP A 602 37.57 -112.80 -3.51
C ASP A 602 37.98 -111.59 -2.65
N ASN A 603 37.19 -110.51 -2.58
CA ASN A 603 37.54 -109.29 -1.81
C ASN A 603 36.40 -108.73 -0.93
N SER A 604 35.54 -109.60 -0.38
CA SER A 604 34.29 -109.22 0.29
C SER A 604 34.42 -108.71 1.75
N ARG A 605 35.63 -108.72 2.33
CA ARG A 605 35.87 -108.24 3.71
C ARG A 605 36.47 -106.83 3.76
N GLU A 606 37.40 -106.51 2.85
CA GLU A 606 38.04 -105.20 2.75
C GLU A 606 37.02 -104.10 2.42
N LEU A 607 36.14 -104.36 1.45
CA LEU A 607 35.12 -103.41 0.99
C LEU A 607 34.03 -103.12 2.04
N ARG A 608 33.79 -104.09 2.95
CA ARG A 608 32.85 -103.93 4.07
C ARG A 608 33.43 -103.03 5.16
N ARG A 609 34.71 -103.22 5.51
CA ARG A 609 35.43 -102.34 6.44
C ARG A 609 35.50 -100.90 5.93
N GLN A 610 35.84 -100.71 4.66
CA GLN A 610 35.91 -99.36 4.08
C GLN A 610 34.55 -98.65 4.04
N ARG A 611 33.45 -99.39 3.85
CA ARG A 611 32.09 -98.83 3.91
C ARG A 611 31.65 -98.50 5.34
N GLU A 612 32.03 -99.32 6.31
CA GLU A 612 31.76 -99.06 7.73
C GLU A 612 32.56 -97.85 8.24
N GLU A 613 33.83 -97.71 7.84
CA GLU A 613 34.64 -96.52 8.15
C GLU A 613 34.07 -95.24 7.52
N LEU A 614 33.63 -95.31 6.26
CA LEU A 614 33.02 -94.17 5.58
C LEU A 614 31.67 -93.77 6.23
N ALA A 615 30.87 -94.75 6.66
CA ALA A 615 29.62 -94.50 7.37
C ALA A 615 29.87 -93.87 8.75
N ALA A 616 30.87 -94.36 9.49
CA ALA A 616 31.26 -93.79 10.78
C ALA A 616 31.80 -92.35 10.66
N GLN A 617 32.58 -92.06 9.61
CA GLN A 617 33.02 -90.69 9.32
C GLN A 617 31.86 -89.75 8.96
N GLN A 618 30.88 -90.23 8.17
CA GLN A 618 29.69 -89.44 7.86
C GLN A 618 28.83 -89.15 9.08
N GLU A 619 28.71 -90.11 10.01
CA GLU A 619 27.95 -89.91 11.25
C GLU A 619 28.65 -88.92 12.18
N GLN A 620 29.98 -89.00 12.34
CA GLN A 620 30.75 -88.00 13.07
C GLN A 620 30.64 -86.60 12.45
N ALA A 621 30.69 -86.48 11.12
CA ALA A 621 30.52 -85.21 10.43
C ALA A 621 29.12 -84.62 10.66
N ARG A 622 28.08 -85.46 10.69
CA ARG A 622 26.70 -85.03 10.94
C ARG A 622 26.48 -84.55 12.38
N LEU A 623 27.08 -85.23 13.36
CA LEU A 623 27.06 -84.80 14.77
C LEU A 623 27.80 -83.46 14.95
N GLN A 624 28.97 -83.30 14.34
CA GLN A 624 29.71 -82.03 14.38
C GLN A 624 28.92 -80.87 13.71
N GLN A 625 28.20 -81.14 12.62
CA GLN A 625 27.33 -80.13 12.01
C GLN A 625 26.15 -79.76 12.92
N GLN A 626 25.53 -80.73 13.60
CA GLN A 626 24.45 -80.45 14.56
C GLN A 626 24.93 -79.64 15.75
N GLU A 627 26.11 -79.94 16.30
CA GLU A 627 26.70 -79.15 17.40
C GLU A 627 27.05 -77.73 16.98
N ARG A 628 27.59 -77.54 15.76
CA ARG A 628 27.83 -76.19 15.22
C ARG A 628 26.54 -75.41 15.03
N ALA A 629 25.50 -76.03 14.49
CA ALA A 629 24.19 -75.39 14.31
C ALA A 629 23.56 -75.00 15.67
N ALA A 630 23.68 -75.85 16.70
CA ALA A 630 23.18 -75.56 18.04
C ALA A 630 23.92 -74.38 18.69
N ARG A 631 25.25 -74.32 18.55
CA ARG A 631 26.06 -73.19 19.04
C ARG A 631 25.73 -71.88 18.32
N GLU A 632 25.52 -71.93 17.00
CA GLU A 632 25.09 -70.76 16.23
C GLU A 632 23.70 -70.26 16.65
N GLN A 633 22.76 -71.17 16.94
CA GLN A 633 21.44 -70.77 17.44
C GLN A 633 21.50 -70.12 18.82
N GLN A 634 22.33 -70.65 19.73
CA GLN A 634 22.55 -70.02 21.04
C GLN A 634 23.22 -68.64 20.91
N ALA A 635 24.22 -68.52 20.04
CA ALA A 635 24.89 -67.23 19.79
C ALA A 635 23.92 -66.19 19.21
N ARG A 636 23.03 -66.59 18.28
CA ARG A 636 21.99 -65.70 17.73
C ARG A 636 20.97 -65.28 18.81
N GLN A 637 20.57 -66.18 19.70
CA GLN A 637 19.66 -65.82 20.79
C GLN A 637 20.30 -64.83 21.77
N GLN A 638 21.58 -64.99 22.10
CA GLN A 638 22.30 -64.04 22.95
C GLN A 638 22.42 -62.67 22.30
N GLN A 639 22.77 -62.60 21.01
CA GLN A 639 22.82 -61.33 20.27
C GLN A 639 21.46 -60.62 20.20
N LEU A 640 20.36 -61.36 20.03
CA LEU A 640 19.00 -60.80 20.04
C LEU A 640 18.63 -60.21 21.41
N GLN A 641 19.00 -60.88 22.50
CA GLN A 641 18.75 -60.38 23.86
C GLN A 641 19.57 -59.12 24.16
N GLU A 642 20.85 -59.10 23.78
CA GLU A 642 21.70 -57.91 23.95
C GLU A 642 21.22 -56.73 23.11
N THR A 643 20.79 -56.98 21.88
CA THR A 643 20.23 -55.95 20.99
C THR A 643 18.94 -55.37 21.57
N THR A 644 18.05 -56.22 22.08
CA THR A 644 16.78 -55.79 22.68
C THR A 644 17.01 -54.95 23.94
N ARG A 645 17.98 -55.35 24.78
CA ARG A 645 18.35 -54.60 25.99
C ARG A 645 18.98 -53.24 25.64
N GLY A 646 19.80 -53.18 24.59
CA GLY A 646 20.37 -51.93 24.08
C GLY A 646 19.30 -50.97 23.57
N GLN A 647 18.31 -51.47 22.83
CA GLN A 647 17.20 -50.67 22.33
C GLN A 647 16.34 -50.09 23.46
N GLN A 648 16.00 -50.90 24.47
CA GLN A 648 15.24 -50.43 25.63
C GLN A 648 15.99 -49.36 26.44
N GLN A 649 17.31 -49.48 26.57
CA GLN A 649 18.12 -48.46 27.24
C GLN A 649 18.20 -47.16 26.45
N GLN A 650 18.32 -47.23 25.12
CA GLN A 650 18.30 -46.05 24.26
C GLN A 650 16.94 -45.33 24.32
N GLU A 651 15.84 -46.08 24.27
CA GLU A 651 14.49 -45.51 24.35
C GLU A 651 14.25 -44.85 25.72
N ALA A 652 14.71 -45.46 26.81
CA ALA A 652 14.64 -44.87 28.15
C ALA A 652 15.46 -43.57 28.26
N GLN A 653 16.65 -43.51 27.66
CA GLN A 653 17.48 -42.31 27.64
C GLN A 653 16.87 -41.20 26.78
N GLU A 654 16.26 -41.55 25.64
CA GLU A 654 15.60 -40.58 24.77
C GLU A 654 14.36 -39.98 25.45
N ASN A 655 13.57 -40.81 26.14
CA ASN A 655 12.41 -40.33 26.91
C ASN A 655 12.82 -39.42 28.07
N ALA A 656 13.91 -39.71 28.78
CA ALA A 656 14.44 -38.84 29.83
C ALA A 656 14.91 -37.48 29.27
N ARG A 657 15.55 -37.47 28.09
CA ARG A 657 15.94 -36.23 27.40
C ARG A 657 14.75 -35.39 26.98
N ARG A 658 13.68 -36.01 26.47
CA ARG A 658 12.44 -35.31 26.11
C ARG A 658 11.79 -34.65 27.32
N GLN A 659 11.71 -35.36 28.45
CA GLN A 659 11.18 -34.79 29.70
C GLN A 659 11.99 -33.58 30.19
N GLN A 660 13.32 -33.65 30.14
CA GLN A 660 14.18 -32.52 30.51
C GLN A 660 14.02 -31.33 29.56
N GLN A 661 13.85 -31.58 28.26
CA GLN A 661 13.58 -30.51 27.28
C GLN A 661 12.22 -29.86 27.52
N ASP A 662 11.17 -30.63 27.83
CA ASP A 662 9.84 -30.11 28.12
C ASP A 662 9.83 -29.26 29.40
N GLU A 663 10.55 -29.70 30.44
CA GLU A 663 10.71 -28.91 31.68
C GLU A 663 11.50 -27.63 31.45
N ALA A 664 12.58 -27.68 30.67
CA ALA A 664 13.36 -26.49 30.32
C ALA A 664 12.54 -25.49 29.48
N GLN A 665 11.75 -25.98 28.51
CA GLN A 665 10.84 -25.13 27.74
C GLN A 665 9.78 -24.48 28.63
N LYS A 666 9.23 -25.22 29.59
CA LYS A 666 8.26 -24.68 30.55
C LYS A 666 8.87 -23.55 31.39
N GLN A 667 10.09 -23.73 31.90
CA GLN A 667 10.79 -22.69 32.68
C GLN A 667 11.13 -21.45 31.85
N GLN A 668 11.52 -21.63 30.58
CA GLN A 668 11.73 -20.52 29.65
C GLN A 668 10.42 -19.76 29.38
N LEU A 669 9.31 -20.47 29.20
CA LEU A 669 8.00 -19.86 28.97
C LEU A 669 7.53 -19.07 30.20
N GLU A 670 7.70 -19.60 31.40
CA GLU A 670 7.38 -18.90 32.65
C GLU A 670 8.23 -17.64 32.82
N THR A 671 9.53 -17.71 32.51
CA THR A 671 10.45 -16.55 32.56
C THR A 671 10.05 -15.48 31.54
N GLN A 672 9.70 -15.87 30.31
CA GLN A 672 9.19 -14.95 29.29
C GLN A 672 7.86 -14.30 29.69
N GLN A 673 6.97 -15.05 30.34
CA GLN A 673 5.70 -14.52 30.84
C GLN A 673 5.93 -13.48 31.94
N GLN A 674 6.86 -13.73 32.87
CA GLN A 674 7.23 -12.77 33.91
C GLN A 674 7.85 -11.50 33.32
N ALA A 675 8.78 -11.63 32.37
CA ALA A 675 9.37 -10.48 31.68
C ALA A 675 8.32 -9.65 30.93
N ARG A 676 7.38 -10.30 30.25
CA ARG A 676 6.28 -9.63 29.55
C ARG A 676 5.35 -8.89 30.53
N GLN A 677 5.04 -9.47 31.68
CA GLN A 677 4.25 -8.81 32.71
C GLN A 677 4.96 -7.55 33.24
N GLN A 678 6.25 -7.64 33.51
CA GLN A 678 7.04 -6.50 33.97
C GLN A 678 7.12 -5.37 32.92
N GLN A 679 7.24 -5.72 31.63
CA GLN A 679 7.17 -4.75 30.54
C GLN A 679 5.80 -4.06 30.44
N LEU A 680 4.71 -4.81 30.60
CA LEU A 680 3.35 -4.25 30.60
C LEU A 680 3.13 -3.30 31.78
N GLU A 681 3.66 -3.63 32.95
CA GLU A 681 3.58 -2.77 34.12
C GLU A 681 4.39 -1.47 33.93
N ASN A 682 5.59 -1.57 33.38
CA ASN A 682 6.41 -0.40 33.05
C ASN A 682 5.72 0.49 31.99
N ALA A 683 5.12 -0.11 30.96
CA ALA A 683 4.37 0.63 29.94
C ALA A 683 3.16 1.36 30.55
N ARG A 684 2.44 0.73 31.49
CA ARG A 684 1.34 1.38 32.22
C ARG A 684 1.81 2.57 33.03
N ARG A 685 2.97 2.48 33.69
CA ARG A 685 3.55 3.60 34.44
C ARG A 685 3.89 4.78 33.53
N VAL A 686 4.53 4.51 32.38
CA VAL A 686 4.84 5.55 31.38
C VAL A 686 3.56 6.21 30.86
N GLN A 687 2.53 5.43 30.54
CA GLN A 687 1.24 5.97 30.09
C GLN A 687 0.55 6.84 31.15
N GLN A 688 0.65 6.45 32.44
CA GLN A 688 0.10 7.26 33.53
C GLN A 688 0.84 8.59 33.69
N ASP A 689 2.17 8.58 33.57
CA ASP A 689 2.98 9.80 33.66
C ASP A 689 2.73 10.72 32.46
N GLU A 690 2.58 10.16 31.26
CA GLU A 690 2.22 10.92 30.07
C GLU A 690 0.82 11.52 30.15
N ALA A 691 -0.17 10.76 30.64
CA ALA A 691 -1.52 11.27 30.88
C ALA A 691 -1.54 12.42 31.91
N ARG A 692 -0.75 12.31 32.99
CA ARG A 692 -0.58 13.41 33.96
C ARG A 692 0.03 14.64 33.32
N LYS A 693 1.04 14.48 32.46
CA LYS A 693 1.66 15.59 31.73
C LYS A 693 0.67 16.27 30.79
N GLN A 694 -0.10 15.51 30.02
CA GLN A 694 -1.14 16.04 29.13
C GLN A 694 -2.23 16.78 29.90
N GLN A 695 -2.63 16.27 31.06
CA GLN A 695 -3.60 16.95 31.92
C GLN A 695 -3.07 18.30 32.45
N LEU A 696 -1.78 18.36 32.80
CA LEU A 696 -1.15 19.60 33.25
C LEU A 696 -1.05 20.63 32.10
N GLU A 697 -0.66 20.19 30.90
CA GLU A 697 -0.61 21.04 29.70
C GLU A 697 -2.01 21.57 29.33
N ALA A 698 -3.04 20.72 29.39
CA ALA A 698 -4.42 21.13 29.15
C ALA A 698 -4.91 22.17 30.17
N GLN A 699 -4.57 22.01 31.45
CA GLN A 699 -4.88 23.01 32.47
C GLN A 699 -4.17 24.35 32.22
N GLN A 700 -2.91 24.32 31.76
CA GLN A 700 -2.18 25.54 31.41
C GLN A 700 -2.81 26.25 30.20
N GLN A 701 -3.19 25.49 29.17
CA GLN A 701 -3.86 26.04 27.98
C GLN A 701 -5.23 26.64 28.34
N ALA A 702 -6.03 25.97 29.17
CA ALA A 702 -7.31 26.50 29.63
C ALA A 702 -7.14 27.82 30.39
N ARG A 703 -6.11 27.93 31.24
CA ARG A 703 -5.80 29.17 31.96
C ARG A 703 -5.37 30.30 31.00
N GLN A 704 -4.61 29.98 29.95
CA GLN A 704 -4.23 30.96 28.93
C GLN A 704 -5.44 31.45 28.13
N GLN A 705 -6.34 30.54 27.74
CA GLN A 705 -7.56 30.89 27.03
C GLN A 705 -8.46 31.81 27.88
N GLN A 706 -8.62 31.50 29.17
CA GLN A 706 -9.38 32.37 30.08
C GLN A 706 -8.78 33.78 30.20
N MET A 707 -7.45 33.91 30.26
CA MET A 707 -6.81 35.23 30.28
C MET A 707 -6.99 35.99 28.95
N GLU A 708 -6.92 35.28 27.82
CA GLU A 708 -7.12 35.92 26.51
C GLU A 708 -8.58 36.34 26.30
N GLU A 709 -9.54 35.53 26.75
CA GLU A 709 -10.97 35.84 26.70
C GLU A 709 -11.30 37.05 27.58
N ALA A 710 -10.79 37.09 28.82
CA ALA A 710 -10.93 38.26 29.69
C ALA A 710 -10.35 39.54 29.05
N ARG A 711 -9.21 39.43 28.36
CA ARG A 711 -8.61 40.57 27.64
C ARG A 711 -9.47 41.01 26.46
N ARG A 712 -10.08 40.08 25.72
CA ARG A 712 -11.01 40.39 24.61
C ARG A 712 -12.30 41.02 25.13
N GLU A 713 -12.80 40.58 26.27
CA GLU A 713 -13.98 41.16 26.91
C GLU A 713 -13.71 42.61 27.34
N GLN A 714 -12.59 42.87 28.01
CA GLN A 714 -12.16 44.25 28.33
C GLN A 714 -12.03 45.14 27.08
N GLN A 715 -11.53 44.61 25.97
CA GLN A 715 -11.48 45.36 24.72
C GLN A 715 -12.86 45.66 24.14
N ARG A 716 -13.81 44.71 24.24
CA ARG A 716 -15.19 44.93 23.80
C ARG A 716 -15.90 45.99 24.64
N GLU A 717 -15.74 45.93 25.96
CA GLU A 717 -16.29 46.94 26.86
C GLU A 717 -15.73 48.33 26.56
N ALA A 718 -14.42 48.45 26.34
CA ALA A 718 -13.79 49.71 25.95
C ALA A 718 -14.32 50.25 24.60
N GLN A 719 -14.51 49.38 23.60
CA GLN A 719 -15.10 49.76 22.32
C GLN A 719 -16.56 50.22 22.48
N GLN A 720 -17.34 49.53 23.31
CA GLN A 720 -18.72 49.89 23.56
C GLN A 720 -18.86 51.24 24.26
N GLN A 721 -18.00 51.51 25.24
CA GLN A 721 -17.92 52.83 25.89
C GLN A 721 -17.54 53.93 24.89
N GLN A 722 -16.59 53.66 23.99
CA GLN A 722 -16.20 54.62 22.96
C GLN A 722 -17.34 54.90 21.95
N GLN A 723 -18.12 53.88 21.59
CA GLN A 723 -19.29 54.05 20.73
C GLN A 723 -20.39 54.88 21.42
N GLN A 724 -20.66 54.61 22.70
CA GLN A 724 -21.64 55.38 23.49
C GLN A 724 -21.22 56.86 23.59
N ALA A 725 -19.95 57.14 23.85
CA ALA A 725 -19.43 58.51 23.88
C ALA A 725 -19.62 59.24 22.54
N ARG A 726 -19.37 58.56 21.40
CA ARG A 726 -19.61 59.14 20.06
C ARG A 726 -21.09 59.41 19.80
N GLN A 727 -21.99 58.53 20.25
CA GLN A 727 -23.43 58.75 20.10
C GLN A 727 -23.90 59.97 20.90
N GLN A 728 -23.41 60.13 22.13
CA GLN A 728 -23.71 61.30 22.95
C GLN A 728 -23.24 62.60 22.29
N GLN A 729 -22.03 62.63 21.73
CA GLN A 729 -21.52 63.79 21.01
C GLN A 729 -22.34 64.14 19.75
N MET A 730 -22.82 63.13 19.01
CA MET A 730 -23.70 63.38 17.87
C MET A 730 -25.08 63.90 18.29
N GLU A 731 -25.66 63.37 19.37
CA GLU A 731 -26.93 63.88 19.89
C GLU A 731 -26.82 65.32 20.39
N GLU A 732 -25.71 65.65 21.07
CA GLU A 732 -25.44 67.00 21.56
C GLU A 732 -25.29 67.98 20.39
N SER A 733 -24.51 67.61 19.36
CA SER A 733 -24.38 68.39 18.12
C SER A 733 -25.73 68.61 17.42
N ARG A 734 -26.60 67.58 17.40
CA ARG A 734 -27.94 67.69 16.79
C ARG A 734 -28.86 68.61 17.60
N ARG A 735 -28.76 68.58 18.93
CA ARG A 735 -29.51 69.50 19.81
C ARG A 735 -29.05 70.94 19.62
N GLU A 736 -27.75 71.16 19.44
CA GLU A 736 -27.19 72.48 19.17
C GLU A 736 -27.67 73.03 17.82
N GLN A 737 -27.60 72.24 16.75
CA GLN A 737 -28.16 72.62 15.44
C GLN A 737 -29.66 72.94 15.50
N GLN A 738 -30.43 72.20 16.30
CA GLN A 738 -31.86 72.50 16.50
C GLN A 738 -32.08 73.84 17.21
N ARG A 739 -31.24 74.17 18.20
CA ARG A 739 -31.30 75.48 18.89
C ARG A 739 -30.98 76.61 17.94
N GLU A 740 -29.93 76.46 17.13
CA GLU A 740 -29.55 77.45 16.12
C GLU A 740 -30.67 77.65 15.08
N ALA A 741 -31.26 76.57 14.59
CA ALA A 741 -32.37 76.64 13.64
C ALA A 741 -33.61 77.34 14.24
N GLN A 742 -33.94 77.07 15.51
CA GLN A 742 -35.03 77.77 16.20
C GLN A 742 -34.72 79.26 16.36
N GLN A 743 -33.47 79.61 16.65
CA GLN A 743 -33.04 81.00 16.80
C GLN A 743 -33.13 81.76 15.46
N GLN A 744 -32.71 81.13 14.35
CA GLN A 744 -32.87 81.67 13.00
C GLN A 744 -34.35 81.86 12.64
N GLN A 745 -35.21 80.89 12.99
CA GLN A 745 -36.64 80.99 12.71
C GLN A 745 -37.31 82.12 13.51
N GLN A 746 -36.89 82.36 14.75
CA GLN A 746 -37.36 83.50 15.54
C GLN A 746 -36.90 84.83 14.94
N GLN A 747 -35.64 84.93 14.49
CA GLN A 747 -35.14 86.12 13.80
C GLN A 747 -35.91 86.40 12.50
N ALA A 748 -36.19 85.37 11.69
CA ALA A 748 -36.98 85.51 10.47
C ALA A 748 -38.41 86.00 10.75
N ARG A 749 -39.06 85.51 11.81
CA ARG A 749 -40.39 86.01 12.23
C ARG A 749 -40.36 87.46 12.67
N GLN A 750 -39.31 87.88 13.37
CA GLN A 750 -39.15 89.28 13.76
C GLN A 750 -39.00 90.18 12.53
N GLN A 751 -38.19 89.77 11.54
CA GLN A 751 -38.04 90.48 10.27
C GLN A 751 -39.36 90.59 9.51
N GLN A 752 -40.15 89.51 9.43
CA GLN A 752 -41.47 89.53 8.78
C GLN A 752 -42.47 90.45 9.48
N MET A 753 -42.46 90.50 10.82
CA MET A 753 -43.30 91.45 11.56
C MET A 753 -42.86 92.89 11.34
N GLU A 754 -41.56 93.17 11.31
CA GLU A 754 -41.05 94.51 10.98
C GLU A 754 -41.41 94.92 9.55
N GLU A 755 -41.32 94.00 8.59
CA GLU A 755 -41.66 94.23 7.20
C GLU A 755 -43.17 94.48 7.03
N SER A 756 -44.01 93.68 7.68
CA SER A 756 -45.47 93.89 7.71
C SER A 756 -45.83 95.24 8.33
N ARG A 757 -45.10 95.67 9.38
CA ARG A 757 -45.31 96.97 10.02
C ARG A 757 -44.89 98.13 9.11
N ARG A 758 -43.81 97.96 8.32
CA ARG A 758 -43.42 98.92 7.28
C ARG A 758 -44.43 98.99 6.15
N GLU A 759 -45.02 97.86 5.77
CA GLU A 759 -46.05 97.79 4.73
C GLU A 759 -47.35 98.46 5.18
N GLN A 760 -47.82 98.20 6.40
CA GLN A 760 -48.95 98.92 6.99
C GLN A 760 -48.70 100.44 7.10
N GLN A 761 -47.47 100.87 7.37
CA GLN A 761 -47.11 102.29 7.35
C GLN A 761 -47.19 102.88 5.93
N ARG A 762 -46.82 102.12 4.89
CA ARG A 762 -46.94 102.56 3.49
C ARG A 762 -48.40 102.64 3.06
N GLU A 763 -49.23 101.68 3.45
CA GLU A 763 -50.67 101.69 3.17
C GLU A 763 -51.37 102.87 3.87
N ALA A 764 -51.03 103.14 5.14
CA ALA A 764 -51.55 104.30 5.86
C ALA A 764 -51.15 105.65 5.20
N GLN A 765 -49.94 105.74 4.65
CA GLN A 765 -49.51 106.90 3.87
C GLN A 765 -50.27 107.03 2.54
N GLN A 766 -50.59 105.92 1.86
CA GLN A 766 -51.42 105.94 0.65
C GLN A 766 -52.87 106.35 0.96
N GLN A 767 -53.44 105.92 2.07
CA GLN A 767 -54.79 106.32 2.49
C GLN A 767 -54.87 107.81 2.85
N GLN A 768 -53.85 108.37 3.50
CA GLN A 768 -53.78 109.83 3.71
C GLN A 768 -53.67 110.63 2.41
N GLN A 769 -53.04 110.08 1.36
CA GLN A 769 -52.99 110.71 0.04
C GLN A 769 -54.31 110.59 -0.73
N GLN A 770 -55.11 109.55 -0.47
CA GLN A 770 -56.46 109.43 -1.06
C GLN A 770 -57.47 110.36 -0.39
N ASP A 771 -57.41 110.50 0.95
CA ASP A 771 -58.28 111.40 1.72
C ASP A 771 -58.01 112.88 1.43
N SER A 772 -56.77 113.26 1.09
CA SER A 772 -56.49 114.63 0.62
C SER A 772 -57.14 114.92 -0.74
N SER A 773 -57.16 113.94 -1.64
CA SER A 773 -57.79 114.07 -2.97
C SER A 773 -59.34 114.13 -2.92
N ASP A 774 -59.95 113.50 -1.92
CA ASP A 774 -61.41 113.51 -1.73
C ASP A 774 -61.89 114.77 -0.98
N SER A 775 -60.99 115.42 -0.21
CA SER A 775 -61.25 116.72 0.40
C SER A 775 -61.36 117.87 -0.63
N ASP A 776 -60.61 117.81 -1.73
CA ASP A 776 -60.67 118.82 -2.79
C ASP A 776 -61.93 118.71 -3.67
N LYS A 777 -62.56 117.52 -3.74
CA LYS A 777 -63.84 117.32 -4.45
C LYS A 777 -65.06 117.85 -3.68
N ARG A 778 -64.95 118.09 -2.36
CA ARG A 778 -66.04 118.65 -1.54
C ARG A 778 -66.07 120.18 -1.46
N ARG A 779 -65.14 120.89 -2.11
CA ARG A 779 -65.09 122.37 -2.17
C ARG A 779 -65.88 123.02 -3.32
N GLY A 780 -66.66 122.23 -4.08
CA GLY A 780 -67.37 122.70 -5.28
C GLY A 780 -68.90 122.68 -5.24
N ARG A 781 -69.55 122.59 -4.06
CA ARG A 781 -71.00 122.70 -3.92
C ARG A 781 -71.41 123.41 -2.65
#